data_AF-A2RKY9-F1
#
_entry.id   AF-A2RKY9-F1
#
_cell.length_a   1.000
_cell.length_b   1.000
_cell.length_c   1.000
_cell.angle_alpha   90.00
_cell.angle_beta   90.00
_cell.angle_gamma   90.00
#
_symmetry.space_group_name_H-M   'P 1'
#
loop_
_entity.id
_entity.type
_entity.pdbx_description
1 polymer ?
#
loop_
_entity_poly.entity_id
_entity_poly.type
_entity_poly.pdbx_seq_one_letter_code
_entity_poly.pdbx_strand_id
1 'polypeptide(L)'
;MGVDSEGISPNINKSIFLSRNEKIIFNASSIVGIINSAVDIKSIIDFLINYRKADDKMISFANIDAHFRTWQLSNQVINEGASDLTIFYSTYESVHSNMDFFDRLQNLYPFELEGNFKNIHSWEIVEKEDTDLSLNSKVNSGSVDLFVVANKKIIYQEFDFILNDLDISDYEKISSFNEIILNALNKNKKNILSNISGSILEINLVSQDILQKNSNHRYPIMNANYCSKITFYRDSSIQTTLVAPIWDKIFEDNLVEMTLEFENKILLDMVNDFEFLNKDQLVQNIKLTDSYSRSSKVFEIEIKYFIQPTIKFSPPKSSSFKKVRKSISKVIQKIGLKSGEYSEDNILGVIKRFRNEIRNDLVAMIGSYNKEILNIELQNILSADIFEIDIHHKRIEALKNDGGIQPEKLAKFQKDTIDLREEARTYKPILEYIIEENLNLKRQKESLIPTKDIIDEMIAYGKYILDFQMLSDAYSYGASNWFKLEIEDNLVVNISETEQYLKFAKAMKKLKYKYGDYANRDNEFDSKMFKEVGQSFFKDTNVEYESFIVFLVLFSNNGDILELENKKMIEIKGNVITGRITDFAKYFVDNTDYSIEVFYKILDFLVLDSEKISFNNIIPIWEKKKRNYKISAKPIIVDGEKIIFSAAGLSSLEKEWTDGIMNFILPYDIGLQNTLVTIKKWKKYYENKIVKDLASLFGNKRYITYIDKELYKLDTRGHHPRDLGDYDLIVIDTKTKQILISEIKFMRLSQTMKDVMGDQKEYFLSKKSKGYRFKRRVEYFENNLTTICENLNLSGSYTLKAYFVTNKIIKSNFKELPFEIISYNEVKDILSNSSVQDY
;
A
#
# COMPACT_ATOMS: atom_id res chain seq x y z
N MET A 1 43.94 -8.40 -3.83
CA MET A 1 43.78 -7.00 -3.40
C MET A 1 45.14 -6.54 -2.88
N GLY A 2 45.61 -5.37 -3.29
CA GLY A 2 46.79 -4.73 -2.72
C GLY A 2 46.39 -3.33 -2.27
N VAL A 3 46.90 -2.89 -1.12
CA VAL A 3 46.75 -1.52 -0.64
C VAL A 3 48.00 -0.76 -1.06
N ASP A 4 47.85 0.26 -1.89
CA ASP A 4 48.93 1.17 -2.28
C ASP A 4 49.09 2.23 -1.19
N SER A 5 50.23 2.22 -0.50
CA SER A 5 50.58 3.13 0.59
C SER A 5 51.32 4.39 0.10
N GLU A 6 51.71 4.47 -1.17
CA GLU A 6 52.57 5.55 -1.68
C GLU A 6 51.77 6.73 -2.28
N GLY A 7 50.46 6.58 -2.47
CA GLY A 7 49.58 7.60 -3.06
C GLY A 7 48.44 8.05 -2.14
N ILE A 8 48.75 8.79 -1.07
CA ILE A 8 47.77 9.28 -0.09
C ILE A 8 47.14 10.64 -0.51
N SER A 9 47.70 11.32 -1.52
CA SER A 9 47.20 12.63 -1.93
C SER A 9 45.96 12.54 -2.82
N PRO A 10 44.81 13.14 -2.44
CA PRO A 10 43.63 13.24 -3.31
C PRO A 10 43.85 14.14 -4.54
N ASN A 11 44.99 14.85 -4.62
CA ASN A 11 45.31 15.79 -5.70
C ASN A 11 45.98 15.14 -6.92
N ILE A 12 46.22 13.83 -6.92
CA ILE A 12 46.81 13.14 -8.06
C ILE A 12 45.67 12.62 -8.95
N ASN A 13 45.42 13.31 -10.08
CA ASN A 13 44.55 12.80 -11.14
C ASN A 13 45.09 11.44 -11.62
N LYS A 14 44.41 10.34 -11.24
CA LYS A 14 44.67 9.03 -11.83
C LYS A 14 43.68 8.84 -12.97
N SER A 15 44.15 8.90 -14.21
CA SER A 15 43.35 8.45 -15.36
C SER A 15 43.32 6.92 -15.35
N ILE A 16 42.23 6.33 -14.84
CA ILE A 16 42.05 4.89 -14.85
C ILE A 16 41.34 4.50 -16.15
N PHE A 17 42.11 3.97 -17.12
CA PHE A 17 41.55 3.33 -18.31
C PHE A 17 41.35 1.84 -18.02
N LEU A 18 40.15 1.45 -17.62
CA LEU A 18 39.89 0.07 -17.19
C LEU A 18 39.77 -0.86 -18.40
N SER A 19 40.78 -1.73 -18.59
CA SER A 19 40.66 -2.95 -19.39
C SER A 19 40.26 -4.13 -18.50
N ARG A 20 39.58 -5.15 -19.06
CA ARG A 20 39.00 -6.32 -18.34
C ARG A 20 39.96 -7.13 -17.43
N ASN A 21 41.26 -6.83 -17.42
CA ASN A 21 42.31 -7.61 -16.74
C ASN A 21 43.19 -6.84 -15.73
N GLU A 22 42.88 -5.60 -15.36
CA GLU A 22 43.71 -4.85 -14.39
C GLU A 22 43.42 -5.23 -12.92
N LYS A 23 44.48 -5.26 -12.09
CA LYS A 23 44.35 -5.45 -10.63
C LYS A 23 43.66 -4.22 -10.04
N ILE A 24 42.51 -4.41 -9.39
CA ILE A 24 41.82 -3.36 -8.64
C ILE A 24 42.67 -2.99 -7.41
N ILE A 25 43.13 -1.75 -7.34
CA ILE A 25 43.90 -1.18 -6.22
C ILE A 25 42.99 -0.23 -5.45
N PHE A 26 42.82 -0.47 -4.15
CA PHE A 26 42.10 0.42 -3.24
C PHE A 26 43.14 1.18 -2.41
N ASN A 27 43.07 2.52 -2.35
CA ASN A 27 43.81 3.27 -1.35
C ASN A 27 43.03 3.32 -0.02
N ALA A 28 43.71 3.63 1.08
CA ALA A 28 43.11 3.63 2.42
C ALA A 28 41.90 4.58 2.53
N SER A 29 41.97 5.77 1.93
CA SER A 29 40.86 6.73 1.90
C SER A 29 39.61 6.17 1.20
N SER A 30 39.79 5.42 0.10
CA SER A 30 38.68 4.77 -0.60
C SER A 30 38.02 3.70 0.26
N ILE A 31 38.82 2.93 1.00
CA ILE A 31 38.28 1.88 1.89
C ILE A 31 37.43 2.52 2.99
N VAL A 32 37.92 3.58 3.63
CA VAL A 32 37.15 4.33 4.64
C VAL A 32 35.87 4.91 4.05
N GLY A 33 35.94 5.52 2.85
CA GLY A 33 34.77 6.06 2.17
C GLY A 33 33.72 5.01 1.84
N ILE A 34 34.13 3.83 1.36
CA ILE A 34 33.21 2.70 1.12
C ILE A 34 32.57 2.23 2.42
N ILE A 35 33.35 2.04 3.48
CA ILE A 35 32.83 1.57 4.77
C ILE A 35 31.85 2.59 5.36
N ASN A 36 32.15 3.88 5.29
CA ASN A 36 31.27 4.96 5.77
C ASN A 36 29.91 4.93 5.06
N SER A 37 29.93 4.82 3.72
CA SER A 37 28.71 4.85 2.90
C SER A 37 27.97 3.51 2.84
N ALA A 38 28.61 2.40 3.18
CA ALA A 38 27.99 1.08 3.14
C ALA A 38 26.92 0.95 4.22
N VAL A 39 25.77 0.39 3.83
CA VAL A 39 24.69 0.01 4.75
C VAL A 39 25.12 -1.20 5.58
N ASP A 40 25.66 -2.21 4.90
CA ASP A 40 26.15 -3.45 5.50
C ASP A 40 27.33 -4.02 4.69
N ILE A 41 27.91 -5.12 5.18
CA ILE A 41 28.99 -5.81 4.46
C ILE A 41 28.53 -6.40 3.12
N LYS A 42 27.26 -6.77 3.00
CA LYS A 42 26.70 -7.33 1.77
C LYS A 42 26.71 -6.31 0.64
N SER A 43 26.39 -5.05 0.91
CA SER A 43 26.40 -3.94 -0.05
C SER A 43 27.78 -3.76 -0.71
N ILE A 44 28.85 -3.92 0.08
CA ILE A 44 30.24 -3.88 -0.39
C ILE A 44 30.52 -5.08 -1.31
N ILE A 45 30.10 -6.28 -0.93
CA ILE A 45 30.26 -7.50 -1.74
C ILE A 45 29.51 -7.38 -3.07
N ASP A 46 28.24 -6.94 -3.02
CA ASP A 46 27.39 -6.76 -4.20
C ASP A 46 27.99 -5.76 -5.18
N PHE A 47 28.52 -4.63 -4.66
CA PHE A 47 29.26 -3.67 -5.47
C PHE A 47 30.48 -4.31 -6.14
N LEU A 48 31.32 -5.05 -5.40
CA LEU A 48 32.52 -5.67 -5.97
C LEU A 48 32.18 -6.72 -7.05
N ILE A 49 31.08 -7.46 -6.87
CA ILE A 49 30.57 -8.40 -7.89
C ILE A 49 30.09 -7.63 -9.12
N ASN A 50 29.30 -6.57 -8.92
CA ASN A 50 28.79 -5.74 -10.01
C ASN A 50 29.93 -5.11 -10.80
N TYR A 51 30.89 -4.49 -10.10
CA TYR A 51 32.05 -3.84 -10.67
C TYR A 51 32.89 -4.78 -11.53
N ARG A 52 33.01 -6.06 -11.15
CA ARG A 52 33.72 -7.07 -11.96
C ARG A 52 32.95 -7.56 -13.19
N LYS A 53 31.61 -7.53 -13.12
CA LYS A 53 30.71 -8.03 -14.17
C LYS A 53 30.23 -6.93 -15.14
N ALA A 54 30.46 -5.67 -14.81
CA ALA A 54 30.00 -4.55 -15.61
C ALA A 54 30.62 -4.58 -17.02
N ASP A 55 29.76 -4.61 -18.03
CA ASP A 55 30.15 -4.49 -19.44
C ASP A 55 30.28 -3.02 -19.90
N ASP A 56 29.73 -2.08 -19.12
CA ASP A 56 29.76 -0.64 -19.46
C ASP A 56 31.20 -0.09 -19.34
N LYS A 57 31.67 0.63 -20.37
CA LYS A 57 32.97 1.32 -20.33
C LYS A 57 32.89 2.57 -19.45
N MET A 58 33.63 2.59 -18.33
CA MET A 58 33.68 3.73 -17.42
C MET A 58 35.06 4.40 -17.40
N ILE A 59 35.09 5.74 -17.38
CA ILE A 59 36.31 6.56 -17.26
C ILE A 59 36.22 7.37 -15.96
N SER A 60 36.84 6.89 -14.87
CA SER A 60 36.87 7.61 -13.60
C SER A 60 38.22 8.29 -13.37
N PHE A 61 38.19 9.56 -12.95
CA PHE A 61 39.34 10.26 -12.36
C PHE A 61 39.29 10.27 -10.83
N ALA A 62 38.15 9.91 -10.23
CA ALA A 62 37.95 9.78 -8.80
C ALA A 62 38.33 8.39 -8.28
N ASN A 63 38.52 8.32 -6.96
CA ASN A 63 38.72 7.08 -6.21
C ASN A 63 37.48 6.16 -6.31
N ILE A 64 37.69 4.86 -6.05
CA ILE A 64 36.66 3.82 -6.18
C ILE A 64 35.50 3.95 -5.16
N ASP A 65 35.68 4.74 -4.10
CA ASP A 65 34.60 5.08 -3.16
C ASP A 65 33.58 6.05 -3.76
N ALA A 66 33.98 6.95 -4.67
CA ALA A 66 33.03 7.75 -5.45
C ALA A 66 32.15 6.84 -6.29
N HIS A 67 32.76 5.84 -6.94
CA HIS A 67 32.01 4.87 -7.73
C HIS A 67 31.04 4.08 -6.84
N PHE A 68 31.46 3.60 -5.67
CA PHE A 68 30.58 2.92 -4.73
C PHE A 68 29.38 3.78 -4.33
N ARG A 69 29.60 5.05 -3.99
CA ARG A 69 28.52 5.98 -3.66
C ARG A 69 27.60 6.25 -4.84
N THR A 70 28.13 6.50 -6.03
CA THR A 70 27.30 6.70 -7.23
C THR A 70 26.50 5.44 -7.55
N TRP A 71 27.10 4.26 -7.40
CA TRP A 71 26.39 3.00 -7.52
C TRP A 71 25.24 2.93 -6.52
N GLN A 72 25.45 3.25 -5.24
CA GLN A 72 24.39 3.29 -4.22
C GLN A 72 23.30 4.33 -4.55
N LEU A 73 23.68 5.58 -4.82
CA LEU A 73 22.77 6.68 -5.18
C LEU A 73 21.98 6.39 -6.46
N SER A 74 22.58 5.63 -7.38
CA SER A 74 21.92 5.19 -8.61
C SER A 74 21.08 3.92 -8.41
N ASN A 75 20.75 3.54 -7.18
CA ASN A 75 20.03 2.30 -6.86
C ASN A 75 20.69 1.08 -7.51
N GLN A 76 22.01 0.97 -7.37
CA GLN A 76 22.84 -0.16 -7.81
C GLN A 76 22.89 -0.41 -9.33
N VAL A 77 22.35 0.51 -10.14
CA VAL A 77 22.40 0.47 -11.61
C VAL A 77 22.75 1.84 -12.13
N ILE A 78 23.98 1.99 -12.60
CA ILE A 78 24.52 3.28 -13.03
C ILE A 78 24.05 3.63 -14.46
N ASN A 79 24.07 2.66 -15.38
CA ASN A 79 23.61 2.85 -16.76
C ASN A 79 22.36 2.00 -17.03
N GLU A 80 21.24 2.66 -17.32
CA GLU A 80 19.96 2.04 -17.69
C GLU A 80 19.76 2.01 -19.22
N GLY A 81 20.60 2.69 -19.98
CA GLY A 81 20.53 2.76 -21.44
C GLY A 81 21.16 1.56 -22.15
N ALA A 82 20.88 1.46 -23.44
CA ALA A 82 21.51 0.48 -24.33
C ALA A 82 22.88 0.95 -24.84
N SER A 83 23.13 2.26 -24.80
CA SER A 83 24.40 2.88 -25.18
C SER A 83 25.38 2.91 -24.00
N ASP A 84 26.68 2.73 -24.27
CA ASP A 84 27.73 2.90 -23.26
C ASP A 84 27.72 4.35 -22.74
N LEU A 85 27.67 4.51 -21.41
CA LEU A 85 27.77 5.81 -20.74
C LEU A 85 29.21 6.09 -20.36
N THR A 86 29.78 7.19 -20.86
CA THR A 86 31.02 7.74 -20.30
C THR A 86 30.65 8.62 -19.11
N ILE A 87 30.98 8.17 -17.89
CA ILE A 87 30.64 8.87 -16.66
C ILE A 87 31.89 9.53 -16.10
N PHE A 88 31.82 10.83 -15.89
CA PHE A 88 32.91 11.62 -15.33
C PHE A 88 32.72 11.77 -13.82
N TYR A 89 33.73 11.40 -13.04
CA TYR A 89 33.76 11.63 -11.59
C TYR A 89 34.88 12.61 -11.23
N SER A 90 34.53 13.65 -10.49
CA SER A 90 35.49 14.62 -9.96
C SER A 90 36.21 14.03 -8.74
N THR A 91 37.52 14.22 -8.66
CA THR A 91 38.34 13.79 -7.51
C THR A 91 37.88 14.39 -6.17
N TYR A 92 37.25 15.56 -6.20
CA TYR A 92 36.82 16.28 -5.00
C TYR A 92 35.53 15.75 -4.38
N GLU A 93 34.70 15.01 -5.13
CA GLU A 93 33.44 14.46 -4.60
C GLU A 93 33.70 13.47 -3.45
N SER A 94 34.74 12.64 -3.56
CA SER A 94 35.11 11.71 -2.47
C SER A 94 35.54 12.38 -1.19
N VAL A 95 36.28 13.49 -1.30
CA VAL A 95 36.77 14.21 -0.12
C VAL A 95 35.60 14.94 0.53
N HIS A 96 34.77 15.63 -0.26
CA HIS A 96 33.64 16.38 0.24
C HIS A 96 32.62 15.49 0.97
N SER A 97 32.23 14.36 0.39
CA SER A 97 31.26 13.46 1.05
C SER A 97 31.77 12.88 2.37
N ASN A 98 33.07 12.59 2.48
CA ASN A 98 33.66 12.14 3.74
C ASN A 98 33.70 13.27 4.78
N MET A 99 33.97 14.52 4.36
CA MET A 99 33.87 15.68 5.26
C MET A 99 32.44 15.88 5.74
N ASP A 100 31.45 15.87 4.84
CA ASP A 100 30.03 16.02 5.20
C ASP A 100 29.57 14.96 6.20
N PHE A 101 30.05 13.72 6.07
CA PHE A 101 29.76 12.65 7.03
C PHE A 101 30.24 13.00 8.44
N PHE A 102 31.48 13.50 8.59
CA PHE A 102 32.02 13.88 9.89
C PHE A 102 31.41 15.19 10.43
N ASP A 103 31.13 16.15 9.56
CA ASP A 103 30.48 17.42 9.93
C ASP A 103 29.08 17.18 10.51
N ARG A 104 28.31 16.24 9.95
CA ARG A 104 27.01 15.81 10.51
C ARG A 104 27.14 15.24 11.92
N LEU A 105 28.28 14.66 12.27
CA LEU A 105 28.48 13.95 13.55
C LEU A 105 29.17 14.81 14.61
N GLN A 106 29.83 15.90 14.23
CA GLN A 106 30.77 16.66 15.06
C GLN A 106 30.22 17.05 16.43
N ASN A 107 28.92 17.39 16.53
CA ASN A 107 28.27 17.81 17.77
C ASN A 107 27.18 16.85 18.27
N LEU A 108 26.85 15.82 17.51
CA LEU A 108 25.76 14.90 17.80
C LEU A 108 26.27 13.57 18.35
N TYR A 109 27.34 13.04 17.77
CA TYR A 109 27.87 11.73 18.12
C TYR A 109 28.59 11.76 19.49
N PRO A 110 28.42 10.72 20.34
CA PRO A 110 29.00 10.71 21.68
C PRO A 110 30.43 10.12 21.66
N PHE A 111 31.38 10.86 21.07
CA PHE A 111 32.79 10.46 21.00
C PHE A 111 33.43 10.23 22.37
N GLU A 112 32.87 10.85 23.40
CA GLU A 112 33.28 10.72 24.79
C GLU A 112 32.92 9.36 25.43
N LEU A 113 32.08 8.55 24.80
CA LEU A 113 31.73 7.21 25.30
C LEU A 113 32.64 6.12 24.74
N GLU A 114 33.15 5.27 25.62
CA GLU A 114 33.87 4.04 25.25
C GLU A 114 32.92 2.92 24.77
N GLY A 115 33.49 1.79 24.34
CA GLY A 115 32.72 0.61 23.90
C GLY A 115 32.26 0.73 22.43
N ASN A 116 30.95 0.56 22.19
CA ASN A 116 30.38 0.51 20.83
C ASN A 116 30.50 1.84 20.08
N PHE A 117 30.68 2.96 20.77
CA PHE A 117 30.84 4.28 20.14
C PHE A 117 32.28 4.57 19.70
N LYS A 118 33.27 3.76 20.11
CA LYS A 118 34.68 3.92 19.71
C LYS A 118 34.88 3.76 18.21
N ASN A 119 34.06 2.93 17.56
CA ASN A 119 34.12 2.70 16.12
C ASN A 119 32.93 3.37 15.42
N ILE A 120 33.11 4.61 14.96
CA ILE A 120 32.07 5.33 14.22
C ILE A 120 31.63 4.58 12.95
N HIS A 121 32.54 3.80 12.36
CA HIS A 121 32.32 3.10 11.10
C HIS A 121 31.40 1.87 11.23
N SER A 122 31.14 1.39 12.45
CA SER A 122 30.18 0.29 12.69
C SER A 122 28.73 0.74 12.68
N TRP A 123 28.48 2.04 12.51
CA TRP A 123 27.15 2.63 12.53
C TRP A 123 26.75 3.15 11.15
N GLU A 124 25.53 2.85 10.75
CA GLU A 124 24.83 3.52 9.65
C GLU A 124 24.01 4.68 10.23
N ILE A 125 24.10 5.86 9.63
CA ILE A 125 23.30 7.02 10.02
C ILE A 125 21.92 6.91 9.37
N VAL A 126 20.87 7.03 10.18
CA VAL A 126 19.48 6.99 9.74
C VAL A 126 18.81 8.31 10.08
N GLU A 127 18.00 8.82 9.16
CA GLU A 127 17.20 10.02 9.39
C GLU A 127 15.85 9.63 9.99
N LYS A 128 15.60 10.01 11.25
CA LYS A 128 14.28 9.92 11.90
C LYS A 128 13.80 11.31 12.31
N GLU A 129 12.53 11.62 12.03
CA GLU A 129 11.93 12.94 12.29
C GLU A 129 11.93 13.30 13.78
N ASP A 130 11.77 12.31 14.65
CA ASP A 130 11.62 12.52 16.10
C ASP A 130 12.95 12.51 16.87
N THR A 131 14.11 12.53 16.20
CA THR A 131 15.43 12.43 16.85
C THR A 131 16.42 13.46 16.30
N ASP A 132 17.51 13.75 17.03
CA ASP A 132 18.58 14.61 16.52
C ASP A 132 19.62 13.81 15.71
N LEU A 133 19.83 12.53 16.03
CA LEU A 133 20.64 11.57 15.27
C LEU A 133 20.19 10.14 15.59
N SER A 134 19.99 9.30 14.57
CA SER A 134 19.74 7.86 14.74
C SER A 134 20.84 7.04 14.08
N LEU A 135 21.19 5.93 14.71
CA LEU A 135 22.25 5.03 14.28
C LEU A 135 21.76 3.57 14.30
N ASN A 136 21.99 2.85 13.21
CA ASN A 136 21.78 1.40 13.14
C ASN A 136 23.12 0.67 13.08
N SER A 137 23.26 -0.42 13.82
CA SER A 137 24.49 -1.20 13.83
C SER A 137 24.66 -1.99 12.54
N LYS A 138 25.79 -1.81 11.84
CA LYS A 138 26.16 -2.59 10.65
C LYS A 138 26.55 -4.04 10.95
N VAL A 139 26.73 -4.36 12.24
CA VAL A 139 27.08 -5.70 12.73
C VAL A 139 25.92 -6.37 13.46
N ASN A 140 24.69 -5.84 13.31
CA ASN A 140 23.48 -6.34 13.97
C ASN A 140 23.66 -6.44 15.48
N SER A 141 23.80 -5.28 16.13
CA SER A 141 23.89 -5.16 17.58
C SER A 141 22.83 -4.21 18.15
N GLY A 142 21.76 -3.95 17.40
CA GLY A 142 20.71 -2.99 17.74
C GLY A 142 20.82 -1.58 17.13
N SER A 143 20.05 -0.65 17.68
CA SER A 143 19.93 0.76 17.24
C SER A 143 20.11 1.75 18.38
N VAL A 144 20.49 2.98 18.04
CA VAL A 144 20.70 4.09 18.98
C VAL A 144 20.01 5.35 18.46
N ASP A 145 19.29 6.03 19.34
CA ASP A 145 18.65 7.31 19.08
C ASP A 145 19.18 8.38 20.06
N LEU A 146 19.60 9.52 19.52
CA LEU A 146 20.24 10.60 20.27
C LEU A 146 19.40 11.88 20.26
N PHE A 147 19.39 12.53 21.41
CA PHE A 147 18.75 13.83 21.63
C PHE A 147 19.75 14.79 22.27
N VAL A 148 19.92 15.99 21.72
CA VAL A 148 20.99 16.92 22.10
C VAL A 148 20.44 18.31 22.40
N VAL A 149 20.80 18.86 23.56
CA VAL A 149 20.49 20.25 23.96
C VAL A 149 21.69 20.83 24.70
N ALA A 150 22.25 21.94 24.19
CA ALA A 150 23.37 22.66 24.82
C ALA A 150 24.55 21.75 25.25
N ASN A 151 24.98 20.86 24.34
CA ASN A 151 26.05 19.87 24.54
C ASN A 151 25.77 18.74 25.56
N LYS A 152 24.57 18.68 26.14
CA LYS A 152 24.12 17.53 26.91
C LYS A 152 23.32 16.57 26.02
N LYS A 153 23.38 15.28 26.33
CA LYS A 153 22.85 14.22 25.45
C LYS A 153 21.97 13.21 26.20
N ILE A 154 20.87 12.82 25.58
CA ILE A 154 20.12 11.58 25.91
C ILE A 154 20.49 10.56 24.84
N ILE A 155 20.88 9.37 25.26
CA ILE A 155 21.21 8.25 24.38
C ILE A 155 20.27 7.12 24.73
N TYR A 156 19.35 6.82 23.82
CA TYR A 156 18.42 5.71 23.93
C TYR A 156 18.92 4.56 23.05
N GLN A 157 19.14 3.38 23.64
CA GLN A 157 19.68 2.22 22.94
C GLN A 157 18.72 1.03 23.02
N GLU A 158 18.41 0.46 21.87
CA GLU A 158 17.68 -0.80 21.74
C GLU A 158 18.65 -1.88 21.30
N PHE A 159 19.07 -2.73 22.23
CA PHE A 159 19.94 -3.87 21.90
C PHE A 159 19.10 -5.06 21.41
N ASP A 160 19.64 -5.86 20.50
CA ASP A 160 18.97 -7.10 20.04
C ASP A 160 18.65 -8.08 21.18
N PHE A 161 19.32 -7.93 22.33
CA PHE A 161 19.03 -8.70 23.53
C PHE A 161 17.62 -8.52 24.08
N ILE A 162 16.90 -7.45 23.74
CA ILE A 162 15.49 -7.29 24.13
C ILE A 162 14.63 -8.47 23.66
N LEU A 163 15.07 -9.17 22.59
CA LEU A 163 14.36 -10.31 22.01
C LEU A 163 14.56 -11.61 22.79
N ASN A 164 15.47 -11.67 23.77
CA ASN A 164 15.77 -12.91 24.50
C ASN A 164 14.56 -13.47 25.28
N ASP A 165 13.66 -12.59 25.71
CA ASP A 165 12.51 -12.93 26.55
C ASP A 165 11.17 -12.70 25.81
N LEU A 166 11.19 -12.56 24.48
CA LEU A 166 10.03 -12.16 23.66
C LEU A 166 9.69 -13.20 22.58
N ASP A 167 8.40 -13.42 22.38
CA ASP A 167 7.91 -14.23 21.28
C ASP A 167 7.73 -13.38 20.01
N ILE A 168 7.74 -14.04 18.86
CA ILE A 168 7.50 -13.41 17.54
C ILE A 168 6.18 -12.61 17.53
N SER A 169 5.19 -13.05 18.31
CA SER A 169 3.90 -12.36 18.47
C SER A 169 4.00 -10.98 19.14
N ASP A 170 5.09 -10.66 19.82
CA ASP A 170 5.26 -9.40 20.55
C ASP A 170 5.91 -8.30 19.70
N TYR A 171 6.36 -8.60 18.48
CA TYR A 171 7.09 -7.64 17.64
C TYR A 171 6.35 -6.31 17.44
N GLU A 172 5.05 -6.35 17.13
CA GLU A 172 4.25 -5.13 16.93
C GLU A 172 4.08 -4.35 18.25
N LYS A 173 4.09 -5.03 19.41
CA LYS A 173 4.09 -4.38 20.73
C LYS A 173 5.38 -3.56 20.92
N ILE A 174 6.54 -4.14 20.61
CA ILE A 174 7.85 -3.47 20.68
C ILE A 174 7.88 -2.26 19.75
N SER A 175 7.44 -2.42 18.50
CA SER A 175 7.44 -1.33 17.52
C SER A 175 6.62 -0.14 17.98
N SER A 176 5.45 -0.38 18.59
CA SER A 176 4.61 0.70 19.15
C SER A 176 5.26 1.38 20.35
N PHE A 177 5.99 0.64 21.16
CA PHE A 177 6.67 1.15 22.33
C PHE A 177 7.81 2.10 21.97
N ASN A 178 8.64 1.74 20.99
CA ASN A 178 9.72 2.61 20.51
C ASN A 178 9.16 3.97 20.05
N GLU A 179 8.08 3.98 19.26
CA GLU A 179 7.41 5.22 18.84
C GLU A 179 6.96 6.09 20.03
N ILE A 180 6.35 5.48 21.05
CA ILE A 180 5.93 6.17 22.29
C ILE A 180 7.13 6.84 22.97
N ILE A 181 8.24 6.11 23.13
CA ILE A 181 9.43 6.63 23.82
C ILE A 181 10.10 7.74 23.03
N LEU A 182 10.28 7.58 21.72
CA LEU A 182 10.91 8.62 20.89
C LEU A 182 10.08 9.91 20.87
N ASN A 183 8.75 9.81 20.73
CA ASN A 183 7.87 10.97 20.82
C ASN A 183 7.97 11.66 22.19
N ALA A 184 7.95 10.88 23.28
CA ALA A 184 8.03 11.39 24.65
C ALA A 184 9.38 12.06 24.95
N LEU A 185 10.49 11.46 24.51
CA LEU A 185 11.84 12.01 24.65
C LEU A 185 12.00 13.28 23.81
N ASN A 186 11.60 13.28 22.54
CA ASN A 186 11.73 14.45 21.67
C ASN A 186 10.99 15.66 22.25
N LYS A 187 9.76 15.45 22.72
CA LYS A 187 8.92 16.47 23.36
C LYS A 187 9.57 17.04 24.62
N ASN A 188 10.16 16.18 25.45
CA ASN A 188 10.66 16.56 26.78
C ASN A 188 12.18 16.78 26.85
N LYS A 189 12.94 16.60 25.76
CA LYS A 189 14.41 16.65 25.76
C LYS A 189 14.98 17.92 26.38
N LYS A 190 14.38 19.07 26.10
CA LYS A 190 14.80 20.36 26.68
C LYS A 190 14.64 20.38 28.20
N ASN A 191 13.50 19.91 28.70
CA ASN A 191 13.21 19.86 30.14
C ASN A 191 14.13 18.87 30.86
N ILE A 192 14.37 17.69 30.28
CA ILE A 192 15.24 16.66 30.86
C ILE A 192 16.69 17.16 30.90
N LEU A 193 17.23 17.61 29.76
CA LEU A 193 18.64 17.99 29.63
C LEU A 193 18.97 19.32 30.33
N SER A 194 18.03 20.25 30.48
CA SER A 194 18.27 21.46 31.27
C SER A 194 18.43 21.16 32.76
N ASN A 195 17.80 20.09 33.25
CA ASN A 195 17.75 19.75 34.68
C ASN A 195 18.73 18.65 35.09
N ILE A 196 19.35 17.89 34.18
CA ILE A 196 20.29 16.82 34.56
C ILE A 196 21.57 17.38 35.17
N SER A 197 22.08 16.74 36.23
CA SER A 197 23.34 17.12 36.89
C SER A 197 24.59 16.85 36.03
N GLY A 198 24.56 15.78 35.23
CA GLY A 198 25.65 15.36 34.33
C GLY A 198 25.55 15.95 32.91
N SER A 199 26.36 15.40 31.99
CA SER A 199 26.34 15.71 30.56
C SER A 199 25.59 14.66 29.73
N ILE A 200 25.53 13.40 30.19
CA ILE A 200 24.96 12.28 29.42
C ILE A 200 23.99 11.44 30.27
N LEU A 201 22.83 11.16 29.68
CA LEU A 201 21.84 10.19 30.17
C LEU A 201 21.74 9.04 29.17
N GLU A 202 22.14 7.84 29.58
CA GLU A 202 22.08 6.63 28.77
C GLU A 202 20.93 5.73 29.24
N ILE A 203 19.98 5.43 28.35
CA ILE A 203 18.84 4.53 28.58
C ILE A 203 19.04 3.32 27.67
N ASN A 204 19.29 2.17 28.28
CA ASN A 204 19.55 0.92 27.57
C ASN A 204 18.39 -0.04 27.80
N LEU A 205 17.63 -0.33 26.74
CA LEU A 205 16.61 -1.37 26.80
C LEU A 205 17.26 -2.75 26.79
N VAL A 206 16.84 -3.59 27.74
CA VAL A 206 17.36 -4.94 27.94
C VAL A 206 16.24 -5.90 28.31
N SER A 207 16.52 -7.20 28.20
CA SER A 207 15.63 -8.25 28.68
C SER A 207 15.63 -8.32 30.21
N GLN A 208 14.60 -8.92 30.80
CA GLN A 208 14.49 -9.10 32.24
C GLN A 208 15.62 -9.99 32.77
N ASP A 209 16.01 -11.01 32.00
CA ASP A 209 17.17 -11.86 32.28
C ASP A 209 18.48 -11.07 32.39
N ILE A 210 18.70 -10.13 31.48
CA ILE A 210 19.90 -9.27 31.52
C ILE A 210 19.86 -8.34 32.71
N LEU A 211 18.69 -7.78 33.02
CA LEU A 211 18.53 -6.92 34.19
C LEU A 211 18.88 -7.68 35.49
N GLN A 212 18.38 -8.91 35.64
CA GLN A 212 18.68 -9.76 36.79
C GLN A 212 20.16 -10.10 36.92
N LYS A 213 20.83 -10.44 35.81
CA LYS A 213 22.28 -10.74 35.78
C LYS A 213 23.16 -9.56 36.21
N ASN A 214 22.69 -8.32 36.01
CA ASN A 214 23.41 -7.11 36.37
C ASN A 214 23.03 -6.55 37.75
N SER A 215 22.02 -7.14 38.41
CA SER A 215 21.59 -6.75 39.75
C SER A 215 22.56 -7.21 40.83
N ASN A 216 22.81 -6.36 41.82
CA ASN A 216 23.59 -6.71 43.02
C ASN A 216 23.23 -5.77 44.18
N HIS A 217 23.85 -5.97 45.35
CA HIS A 217 23.57 -5.16 46.55
C HIS A 217 23.85 -3.66 46.38
N ARG A 218 24.76 -3.24 45.47
CA ARG A 218 25.04 -1.82 45.20
C ARG A 218 24.06 -1.23 44.18
N TYR A 219 23.54 -2.06 43.30
CA TYR A 219 22.64 -1.66 42.22
C TYR A 219 21.41 -2.59 42.23
N PRO A 220 20.49 -2.41 43.20
CA PRO A 220 19.29 -3.23 43.29
C PRO A 220 18.32 -2.88 42.15
N ILE A 221 17.51 -3.87 41.76
CA ILE A 221 16.42 -3.64 40.79
C ILE A 221 15.35 -2.76 41.44
N MET A 222 15.00 -1.69 40.75
CA MET A 222 13.89 -0.81 41.08
C MET A 222 12.71 -1.18 40.19
N ASN A 223 11.55 -1.44 40.80
CA ASN A 223 10.32 -1.73 40.07
C ASN A 223 9.45 -0.49 40.01
N ALA A 224 9.12 -0.07 38.80
CA ALA A 224 8.17 0.99 38.51
C ALA A 224 6.87 0.40 37.94
N ASN A 225 5.95 1.26 37.50
CA ASN A 225 4.66 0.80 37.00
C ASN A 225 4.78 0.09 35.65
N TYR A 226 5.66 0.56 34.76
CA TYR A 226 5.79 0.06 33.39
C TYR A 226 7.14 -0.59 33.09
N CYS A 227 8.11 -0.55 34.01
CA CYS A 227 9.41 -1.18 33.81
C CYS A 227 10.07 -1.56 35.13
N SER A 228 10.96 -2.56 35.06
CA SER A 228 12.00 -2.79 36.05
C SER A 228 13.30 -2.16 35.55
N LYS A 229 14.12 -1.60 36.44
CA LYS A 229 15.36 -0.94 36.02
C LYS A 229 16.47 -0.95 37.07
N ILE A 230 17.68 -0.71 36.60
CA ILE A 230 18.88 -0.52 37.41
C ILE A 230 19.58 0.75 36.92
N THR A 231 19.79 1.72 37.80
CA THR A 231 20.53 2.96 37.51
C THR A 231 21.89 2.93 38.19
N PHE A 232 22.94 3.27 37.45
CA PHE A 232 24.29 3.39 37.98
C PHE A 232 25.04 4.57 37.34
N TYR A 233 26.04 5.04 38.05
CA TYR A 233 26.85 6.21 37.69
C TYR A 233 28.25 5.73 37.34
N ARG A 234 28.72 6.00 36.11
CA ARG A 234 30.12 5.71 35.75
C ARG A 234 31.05 6.73 36.38
N ASP A 235 30.68 8.00 36.27
CA ASP A 235 31.34 9.16 36.89
C ASP A 235 30.32 10.29 37.15
N SER A 236 30.77 11.49 37.53
CA SER A 236 29.89 12.64 37.81
C SER A 236 29.21 13.22 36.56
N SER A 237 29.58 12.77 35.35
CA SER A 237 29.11 13.29 34.09
C SER A 237 28.18 12.33 33.33
N ILE A 238 28.30 11.02 33.55
CA ILE A 238 27.54 9.98 32.81
C ILE A 238 26.68 9.15 33.76
N GLN A 239 25.37 9.18 33.52
CA GLN A 239 24.39 8.36 34.22
C GLN A 239 23.79 7.33 33.26
N THR A 240 23.80 6.06 33.64
CA THR A 240 23.30 4.95 32.80
C THR A 240 22.18 4.20 33.52
N THR A 241 21.11 3.87 32.79
CA THR A 241 20.03 3.01 33.28
C THR A 241 19.80 1.85 32.32
N LEU A 242 19.73 0.64 32.87
CA LEU A 242 19.21 -0.54 32.18
C LEU A 242 17.70 -0.64 32.46
N VAL A 243 16.87 -0.77 31.42
CA VAL A 243 15.41 -0.81 31.52
C VAL A 243 14.87 -2.10 30.90
N ALA A 244 14.11 -2.87 31.68
CA ALA A 244 13.31 -4.00 31.19
C ALA A 244 11.82 -3.61 31.24
N PRO A 245 11.16 -3.41 30.08
CA PRO A 245 9.74 -3.07 30.02
C PRO A 245 8.83 -4.19 30.52
N ILE A 246 7.69 -3.83 31.12
CA ILE A 246 6.62 -4.76 31.50
C ILE A 246 5.61 -4.79 30.34
N TRP A 247 5.87 -5.64 29.35
CA TRP A 247 5.15 -5.64 28.06
C TRP A 247 3.64 -5.82 28.18
N ASP A 248 3.17 -6.75 29.01
CA ASP A 248 1.73 -7.03 29.16
C ASP A 248 0.96 -5.81 29.66
N LYS A 249 1.46 -5.17 30.72
CA LYS A 249 0.83 -3.97 31.28
C LYS A 249 0.91 -2.78 30.33
N ILE A 250 2.06 -2.56 29.69
CA ILE A 250 2.20 -1.51 28.68
C ILE A 250 1.17 -1.72 27.58
N PHE A 251 0.97 -2.94 27.11
CA PHE A 251 0.04 -3.25 26.04
C PHE A 251 -1.43 -3.06 26.45
N GLU A 252 -1.81 -3.59 27.62
CA GLU A 252 -3.16 -3.42 28.19
C GLU A 252 -3.52 -1.93 28.33
N ASP A 253 -2.65 -1.14 28.94
CA ASP A 253 -2.88 0.29 29.15
C ASP A 253 -2.83 1.06 27.81
N ASN A 254 -1.97 0.66 26.86
CA ASN A 254 -1.89 1.30 25.54
C ASN A 254 -3.19 1.14 24.71
N LEU A 255 -3.95 0.07 24.92
CA LEU A 255 -5.25 -0.15 24.25
C LEU A 255 -6.36 0.74 24.81
N VAL A 256 -6.31 1.07 26.12
CA VAL A 256 -7.40 1.72 26.84
C VAL A 256 -7.16 3.21 27.04
N GLU A 257 -5.92 3.61 27.31
CA GLU A 257 -5.57 4.98 27.69
C GLU A 257 -5.71 5.96 26.52
N MET A 258 -6.30 7.12 26.82
CA MET A 258 -6.72 8.12 25.83
C MET A 258 -5.93 9.43 25.88
N THR A 259 -5.06 9.59 26.88
CA THR A 259 -4.32 10.82 27.11
C THR A 259 -2.81 10.58 27.23
N LEU A 260 -2.02 11.65 27.09
CA LEU A 260 -0.56 11.61 27.22
C LEU A 260 -0.09 11.25 28.64
N GLU A 261 -0.97 11.22 29.64
CA GLU A 261 -0.64 10.75 30.98
C GLU A 261 0.03 9.37 30.95
N PHE A 262 -0.43 8.47 30.07
CA PHE A 262 0.17 7.15 29.86
C PHE A 262 1.63 7.24 29.41
N GLU A 263 1.90 7.97 28.33
CA GLU A 263 3.24 8.13 27.75
C GLU A 263 4.17 8.87 28.71
N ASN A 264 3.65 9.89 29.40
CA ASN A 264 4.37 10.65 30.42
C ASN A 264 4.73 9.78 31.63
N LYS A 265 3.84 8.88 32.09
CA LYS A 265 4.16 7.92 33.15
C LYS A 265 5.26 6.95 32.73
N ILE A 266 5.22 6.41 31.50
CA ILE A 266 6.30 5.56 30.99
C ILE A 266 7.63 6.32 30.97
N LEU A 267 7.65 7.54 30.44
CA LEU A 267 8.84 8.37 30.41
C LEU A 267 9.39 8.62 31.82
N LEU A 268 8.53 9.01 32.76
CA LEU A 268 8.90 9.23 34.15
C LEU A 268 9.44 7.95 34.81
N ASP A 269 8.80 6.80 34.59
CA ASP A 269 9.28 5.51 35.08
C ASP A 269 10.69 5.20 34.57
N MET A 270 11.05 5.60 33.35
CA MET A 270 12.42 5.45 32.85
C MET A 270 13.39 6.43 33.51
N VAL A 271 13.03 7.71 33.62
CA VAL A 271 13.98 8.76 33.99
C VAL A 271 14.05 9.10 35.48
N ASN A 272 13.08 8.69 36.30
CA ASN A 272 12.93 9.19 37.68
C ASN A 272 14.15 8.96 38.60
N ASP A 273 15.02 7.99 38.34
CA ASP A 273 16.14 7.65 39.24
C ASP A 273 17.48 8.25 38.83
N PHE A 274 17.48 9.08 37.79
CA PHE A 274 18.61 9.94 37.47
C PHE A 274 18.70 11.13 38.44
N GLU A 275 19.91 11.64 38.62
CA GLU A 275 20.19 12.86 39.37
C GLU A 275 19.84 14.10 38.54
N PHE A 276 18.84 14.85 39.02
CA PHE A 276 18.42 16.14 38.48
C PHE A 276 18.62 17.26 39.50
N LEU A 277 18.95 18.45 39.01
CA LEU A 277 19.05 19.70 39.77
C LEU A 277 17.73 20.04 40.48
N ASN A 278 16.59 19.84 39.80
CA ASN A 278 15.25 20.02 40.36
C ASN A 278 14.27 18.97 39.82
N LYS A 279 14.22 17.82 40.51
CA LYS A 279 13.39 16.66 40.13
C LYS A 279 11.89 16.97 40.18
N ASP A 280 11.43 17.65 41.23
CA ASP A 280 10.00 17.95 41.40
C ASP A 280 9.47 18.85 40.28
N GLN A 281 10.26 19.85 39.87
CA GLN A 281 9.87 20.73 38.78
C GLN A 281 9.90 20.02 37.42
N LEU A 282 10.86 19.12 37.18
CA LEU A 282 10.86 18.28 35.98
C LEU A 282 9.58 17.45 35.88
N VAL A 283 9.20 16.76 36.96
CA VAL A 283 7.98 15.95 37.02
C VAL A 283 6.74 16.80 36.77
N GLN A 284 6.63 17.96 37.41
CA GLN A 284 5.51 18.88 37.19
C GLN A 284 5.43 19.35 35.73
N ASN A 285 6.56 19.72 35.13
CA ASN A 285 6.60 20.19 33.74
C ASN A 285 6.17 19.12 32.74
N ILE A 286 6.56 17.86 32.94
CA ILE A 286 6.12 16.74 32.08
C ILE A 286 4.59 16.56 32.20
N LYS A 287 4.07 16.56 33.44
CA LYS A 287 2.65 16.37 33.75
C LYS A 287 1.71 17.48 33.28
N LEU A 288 2.22 18.67 32.93
CA LEU A 288 1.40 19.75 32.35
C LEU A 288 0.64 19.33 31.08
N THR A 289 1.10 18.27 30.43
CA THR A 289 0.55 17.78 29.17
C THR A 289 -0.27 16.51 29.32
N ASP A 290 -0.49 16.02 30.55
CA ASP A 290 -1.20 14.75 30.82
C ASP A 290 -2.61 14.71 30.23
N SER A 291 -3.29 15.84 30.13
CA SER A 291 -4.65 15.95 29.59
C SER A 291 -4.73 16.00 28.06
N TYR A 292 -3.59 16.06 27.37
CA TYR A 292 -3.57 16.17 25.91
C TYR A 292 -3.82 14.79 25.28
N SER A 293 -4.35 14.77 24.06
CA SER A 293 -4.49 13.53 23.28
C SER A 293 -3.13 12.88 23.01
N ARG A 294 -3.15 11.56 22.90
CA ARG A 294 -1.95 10.72 22.72
C ARG A 294 -1.19 11.01 21.44
N SER A 295 0.11 10.72 21.46
CA SER A 295 0.99 10.83 20.30
C SER A 295 1.02 9.55 19.46
N SER A 296 0.82 8.39 20.09
CA SER A 296 0.70 7.07 19.46
C SER A 296 -0.38 6.25 20.17
N LYS A 297 -1.00 5.29 19.48
CA LYS A 297 -2.05 4.42 20.03
C LYS A 297 -2.07 3.08 19.29
N VAL A 298 -2.39 2.02 20.02
CA VAL A 298 -2.57 0.67 19.47
C VAL A 298 -4.06 0.28 19.53
N PHE A 299 -4.46 -0.59 18.62
CA PHE A 299 -5.81 -1.15 18.57
C PHE A 299 -5.76 -2.58 18.05
N GLU A 300 -6.75 -3.37 18.43
CA GLU A 300 -6.88 -4.76 18.03
C GLU A 300 -7.71 -4.89 16.76
N ILE A 301 -7.25 -5.74 15.84
CA ILE A 301 -7.98 -6.07 14.61
C ILE A 301 -8.01 -7.58 14.45
N GLU A 302 -9.21 -8.13 14.32
CA GLU A 302 -9.39 -9.55 14.02
C GLU A 302 -9.09 -9.87 12.54
N ILE A 303 -8.26 -10.89 12.32
CA ILE A 303 -7.96 -11.47 11.01
C ILE A 303 -8.52 -12.89 10.97
N LYS A 304 -9.50 -13.12 10.10
CA LYS A 304 -10.30 -14.37 10.07
C LYS A 304 -9.65 -15.51 9.30
N TYR A 305 -8.48 -15.29 8.73
CA TYR A 305 -7.78 -16.26 7.90
C TYR A 305 -6.33 -16.44 8.33
N PHE A 306 -5.75 -17.60 8.02
CA PHE A 306 -4.36 -17.89 8.30
C PHE A 306 -3.43 -16.95 7.51
N ILE A 307 -2.54 -16.29 8.23
CA ILE A 307 -1.44 -15.49 7.69
C ILE A 307 -0.27 -15.59 8.66
N GLN A 308 0.95 -15.80 8.16
CA GLN A 308 2.13 -15.75 9.00
C GLN A 308 2.45 -14.31 9.38
N PRO A 309 2.49 -13.97 10.69
CA PRO A 309 2.67 -12.59 11.15
C PRO A 309 4.05 -12.01 10.80
N THR A 310 5.03 -12.86 10.48
CA THR A 310 6.40 -12.45 10.14
C THR A 310 6.58 -12.04 8.68
N ILE A 311 5.66 -12.42 7.79
CA ILE A 311 5.78 -12.12 6.36
C ILE A 311 5.17 -10.74 6.09
N LYS A 312 6.04 -9.72 6.09
CA LYS A 312 5.67 -8.35 5.73
C LYS A 312 5.73 -8.14 4.22
N PHE A 313 4.85 -7.28 3.72
CA PHE A 313 5.00 -6.75 2.38
C PHE A 313 6.34 -6.00 2.26
N SER A 314 7.03 -6.24 1.15
CA SER A 314 8.24 -5.53 0.79
C SER A 314 8.13 -5.20 -0.69
N PRO A 315 8.05 -3.92 -1.08
CA PRO A 315 8.05 -3.58 -2.50
C PRO A 315 9.38 -4.06 -3.12
N PRO A 316 9.38 -4.42 -4.42
CA PRO A 316 10.60 -4.81 -5.12
C PRO A 316 11.63 -3.69 -5.06
N LYS A 317 12.92 -4.06 -4.95
CA LYS A 317 14.00 -3.08 -4.91
C LYS A 317 14.01 -2.19 -6.15
N SER A 318 14.27 -0.89 -5.95
CA SER A 318 14.50 0.08 -7.03
C SER A 318 15.56 -0.39 -8.05
N SER A 319 16.58 -1.12 -7.59
CA SER A 319 17.61 -1.70 -8.46
C SER A 319 17.05 -2.69 -9.48
N SER A 320 16.03 -3.46 -9.12
CA SER A 320 15.36 -4.41 -10.02
C SER A 320 14.63 -3.69 -11.14
N PHE A 321 13.90 -2.59 -10.85
CA PHE A 321 13.27 -1.76 -11.87
C PHE A 321 14.28 -1.19 -12.87
N LYS A 322 15.41 -0.68 -12.37
CA LYS A 322 16.47 -0.16 -13.24
C LYS A 322 17.12 -1.23 -14.13
N LYS A 323 17.36 -2.43 -13.60
CA LYS A 323 17.85 -3.56 -14.41
C LYS A 323 16.87 -3.91 -15.54
N VAL A 324 15.57 -3.96 -15.23
CA VAL A 324 14.55 -4.20 -16.24
C VAL A 324 14.48 -3.07 -17.27
N ARG A 325 14.62 -1.79 -16.87
CA ARG A 325 14.75 -0.68 -17.83
C ARG A 325 15.96 -0.84 -18.76
N LYS A 326 17.08 -1.35 -18.27
CA LYS A 326 18.24 -1.70 -19.10
C LYS A 326 17.96 -2.82 -20.09
N SER A 327 17.23 -3.85 -19.68
CA SER A 327 16.81 -4.90 -20.61
C SER A 327 15.85 -4.35 -21.67
N ILE A 328 14.90 -3.53 -21.24
CA ILE A 328 13.96 -2.82 -22.12
C ILE A 328 14.68 -1.94 -23.15
N SER A 329 15.69 -1.16 -22.76
CA SER A 329 16.41 -0.28 -23.69
C SER A 329 17.12 -1.09 -24.79
N LYS A 330 17.64 -2.27 -24.46
CA LYS A 330 18.18 -3.24 -25.44
C LYS A 330 17.10 -3.78 -26.38
N VAL A 331 15.90 -4.04 -25.86
CA VAL A 331 14.74 -4.43 -26.70
C VAL A 331 14.38 -3.31 -27.66
N ILE A 332 14.28 -2.06 -27.18
CA ILE A 332 14.00 -0.85 -27.97
C ILE A 332 15.03 -0.69 -29.10
N GLN A 333 16.30 -0.89 -28.79
CA GLN A 333 17.39 -0.88 -29.78
C GLN A 333 17.19 -1.95 -30.85
N LYS A 334 16.90 -3.20 -30.45
CA LYS A 334 16.69 -4.36 -31.35
C LYS A 334 15.52 -4.14 -32.30
N ILE A 335 14.43 -3.51 -31.85
CA ILE A 335 13.25 -3.26 -32.68
C ILE A 335 13.35 -1.97 -33.51
N GLY A 336 14.39 -1.15 -33.29
CA GLY A 336 14.67 0.06 -34.06
C GLY A 336 13.72 1.23 -33.77
N LEU A 337 13.23 1.35 -32.53
CA LEU A 337 12.47 2.54 -32.11
C LEU A 337 13.42 3.73 -31.92
N LYS A 338 12.96 4.92 -32.30
CA LYS A 338 13.76 6.16 -32.20
C LYS A 338 13.58 6.81 -30.82
N SER A 339 14.56 7.61 -30.40
CA SER A 339 14.36 8.52 -29.28
C SER A 339 13.33 9.59 -29.61
N GLY A 340 12.71 10.14 -28.57
CA GLY A 340 11.69 11.17 -28.65
C GLY A 340 10.47 10.89 -27.79
N GLU A 341 9.55 11.85 -27.82
CA GLU A 341 8.26 11.76 -27.15
C GLU A 341 7.24 11.07 -28.06
N TYR A 342 6.52 10.11 -27.50
CA TYR A 342 5.47 9.39 -28.19
C TYR A 342 4.12 9.79 -27.61
N SER A 343 3.31 10.46 -28.43
CA SER A 343 1.92 10.81 -28.17
C SER A 343 1.05 10.43 -29.38
N GLU A 344 -0.27 10.33 -29.16
CA GLU A 344 -1.31 10.09 -30.19
C GLU A 344 -1.27 8.72 -30.92
N ASP A 345 -1.88 8.64 -32.11
CA ASP A 345 -2.38 7.40 -32.75
C ASP A 345 -1.29 6.36 -33.13
N ASN A 346 -0.03 6.77 -33.27
CA ASN A 346 1.08 5.85 -33.60
C ASN A 346 1.59 5.03 -32.41
N ILE A 347 1.20 5.38 -31.18
CA ILE A 347 1.72 4.76 -29.95
C ILE A 347 1.23 3.31 -29.76
N LEU A 348 0.00 3.00 -30.20
CA LEU A 348 -0.64 1.71 -29.93
C LEU A 348 0.04 0.55 -30.65
N GLY A 349 0.49 0.76 -31.89
CA GLY A 349 1.23 -0.26 -32.66
C GLY A 349 2.61 -0.52 -32.06
N VAL A 350 3.28 0.54 -31.62
CA VAL A 350 4.61 0.50 -30.99
C VAL A 350 4.53 -0.22 -29.63
N ILE A 351 3.63 0.19 -28.74
CA ILE A 351 3.44 -0.40 -27.42
C ILE A 351 3.17 -1.90 -27.52
N LYS A 352 2.27 -2.33 -28.42
CA LYS A 352 1.92 -3.74 -28.57
C LYS A 352 3.12 -4.61 -28.99
N ARG A 353 3.89 -4.15 -29.99
CA ARG A 353 5.05 -4.89 -30.50
C ARG A 353 6.12 -5.03 -29.43
N PHE A 354 6.45 -3.93 -28.78
CA PHE A 354 7.47 -3.87 -27.75
C PHE A 354 7.08 -4.65 -26.47
N ARG A 355 5.83 -4.54 -25.99
CA ARG A 355 5.32 -5.32 -24.85
C ARG A 355 5.46 -6.83 -25.04
N ASN A 356 5.24 -7.33 -26.25
CA ASN A 356 5.38 -8.77 -26.53
C ASN A 356 6.84 -9.23 -26.42
N GLU A 357 7.81 -8.41 -26.84
CA GLU A 357 9.23 -8.73 -26.67
C GLU A 357 9.62 -8.74 -25.19
N ILE A 358 9.20 -7.74 -24.40
CA ILE A 358 9.45 -7.73 -22.94
C ILE A 358 8.84 -8.95 -22.27
N ARG A 359 7.62 -9.34 -22.67
CA ARG A 359 6.98 -10.54 -22.15
C ARG A 359 7.80 -11.79 -22.48
N ASN A 360 8.38 -11.90 -23.67
CA ASN A 360 9.22 -13.03 -24.02
C ASN A 360 10.46 -13.11 -23.12
N ASP A 361 11.09 -11.97 -22.79
CA ASP A 361 12.22 -11.92 -21.85
C ASP A 361 11.79 -12.40 -20.44
N LEU A 362 10.63 -11.94 -19.95
CA LEU A 362 10.07 -12.42 -18.68
C LEU A 362 9.80 -13.93 -18.70
N VAL A 363 9.15 -14.44 -19.76
CA VAL A 363 8.82 -15.86 -19.93
C VAL A 363 10.09 -16.72 -19.97
N ALA A 364 11.14 -16.25 -20.66
CA ALA A 364 12.45 -16.92 -20.69
C ALA A 364 13.12 -16.93 -19.32
N MET A 365 13.07 -15.80 -18.58
CA MET A 365 13.57 -15.73 -17.22
C MET A 365 12.83 -16.70 -16.29
N ILE A 366 11.49 -16.66 -16.29
CA ILE A 366 10.64 -17.58 -15.52
C ILE A 366 11.02 -19.03 -15.84
N GLY A 367 11.17 -19.37 -17.12
CA GLY A 367 11.49 -20.73 -17.57
C GLY A 367 12.80 -21.33 -17.06
N SER A 368 13.70 -20.51 -16.53
CA SER A 368 14.99 -20.94 -15.96
C SER A 368 14.88 -21.47 -14.52
N TYR A 369 13.75 -21.26 -13.85
CA TYR A 369 13.56 -21.57 -12.43
C TYR A 369 12.54 -22.68 -12.17
N ASN A 370 12.67 -23.34 -11.02
CA ASN A 370 11.77 -24.40 -10.57
C ASN A 370 10.34 -23.87 -10.42
N LYS A 371 9.40 -24.50 -11.12
CA LYS A 371 7.99 -24.06 -11.20
C LYS A 371 7.28 -24.04 -9.84
N GLU A 372 7.46 -25.10 -9.05
CA GLU A 372 6.78 -25.28 -7.76
C GLU A 372 7.32 -24.28 -6.73
N ILE A 373 8.65 -24.20 -6.59
CA ILE A 373 9.29 -23.26 -5.66
C ILE A 373 8.93 -21.82 -6.04
N LEU A 374 9.02 -21.46 -7.33
CA LEU A 374 8.65 -20.11 -7.78
C LEU A 374 7.16 -19.81 -7.55
N ASN A 375 6.27 -20.79 -7.72
CA ASN A 375 4.86 -20.62 -7.41
C ASN A 375 4.62 -20.35 -5.92
N ILE A 376 5.29 -21.09 -5.04
CA ILE A 376 5.18 -20.92 -3.58
C ILE A 376 5.67 -19.52 -3.18
N GLU A 377 6.84 -19.10 -3.66
CA GLU A 377 7.39 -17.77 -3.37
C GLU A 377 6.46 -16.64 -3.85
N LEU A 378 5.96 -16.71 -5.08
CA LEU A 378 5.06 -15.69 -5.61
C LEU A 378 3.71 -15.65 -4.85
N GLN A 379 3.16 -16.79 -4.45
CA GLN A 379 1.94 -16.85 -3.64
C GLN A 379 2.15 -16.36 -2.21
N ASN A 380 3.33 -16.54 -1.64
CA ASN A 380 3.69 -15.95 -0.35
C ASN A 380 3.63 -14.42 -0.41
N ILE A 381 4.22 -13.83 -1.45
CA ILE A 381 4.19 -12.37 -1.67
C ILE A 381 2.76 -11.90 -1.94
N LEU A 382 2.01 -12.59 -2.83
CA LEU A 382 0.62 -12.24 -3.11
C LEU A 382 -0.27 -12.28 -1.85
N SER A 383 -0.02 -13.23 -0.96
CA SER A 383 -0.78 -13.34 0.30
C SER A 383 -0.46 -12.19 1.25
N ALA A 384 0.81 -11.74 1.29
CA ALA A 384 1.21 -10.54 2.03
C ALA A 384 0.53 -9.28 1.45
N ASP A 385 0.47 -9.11 0.12
CA ASP A 385 -0.25 -8.01 -0.52
C ASP A 385 -1.74 -8.01 -0.17
N ILE A 386 -2.38 -9.20 -0.23
CA ILE A 386 -3.80 -9.34 0.15
C ILE A 386 -4.01 -8.96 1.61
N PHE A 387 -3.10 -9.39 2.49
CA PHE A 387 -3.12 -9.02 3.89
C PHE A 387 -3.01 -7.51 4.08
N GLU A 388 -2.00 -6.85 3.51
CA GLU A 388 -1.82 -5.39 3.61
C GLU A 388 -3.06 -4.61 3.15
N ILE A 389 -3.68 -5.04 2.05
CA ILE A 389 -4.89 -4.40 1.53
C ILE A 389 -6.04 -4.47 2.55
N ASP A 390 -6.19 -5.62 3.23
CA ASP A 390 -7.22 -5.87 4.23
C ASP A 390 -6.92 -5.16 5.55
N ILE A 391 -5.70 -5.32 6.10
CA ILE A 391 -5.32 -4.72 7.38
C ILE A 391 -5.37 -3.20 7.30
N HIS A 392 -4.84 -2.58 6.24
CA HIS A 392 -4.88 -1.12 6.11
C HIS A 392 -6.30 -0.59 5.89
N HIS A 393 -7.17 -1.35 5.24
CA HIS A 393 -8.58 -0.98 5.15
C HIS A 393 -9.22 -0.92 6.54
N LYS A 394 -9.05 -1.98 7.35
CA LYS A 394 -9.57 -2.06 8.72
C LYS A 394 -8.94 -0.98 9.62
N ARG A 395 -7.65 -0.69 9.48
CA ARG A 395 -6.94 0.40 10.19
C ARG A 395 -7.56 1.77 9.91
N ILE A 396 -7.86 2.08 8.64
CA ILE A 396 -8.50 3.34 8.26
C ILE A 396 -9.90 3.44 8.86
N GLU A 397 -10.67 2.35 8.87
CA GLU A 397 -12.02 2.34 9.43
C GLU A 397 -12.01 2.49 10.96
N ALA A 398 -11.13 1.77 11.65
CA ALA A 398 -10.99 1.83 13.10
C ALA A 398 -10.67 3.26 13.60
N LEU A 399 -9.86 4.00 12.85
CA LEU A 399 -9.38 5.34 13.24
C LEU A 399 -10.14 6.49 12.59
N LYS A 400 -11.24 6.23 11.87
CA LYS A 400 -12.00 7.28 11.15
C LYS A 400 -12.56 8.36 12.09
N ASN A 401 -12.86 8.02 13.34
CA ASN A 401 -13.48 8.91 14.33
C ASN A 401 -12.77 8.88 15.70
N ASP A 402 -11.48 8.52 15.76
CA ASP A 402 -10.77 8.46 17.05
C ASP A 402 -10.43 9.87 17.57
N GLY A 403 -10.96 10.23 18.74
CA GLY A 403 -10.66 11.49 19.43
C GLY A 403 -9.46 11.43 20.39
N GLY A 404 -8.85 10.25 20.57
CA GLY A 404 -7.75 10.00 21.51
C GLY A 404 -6.36 10.30 20.98
N ILE A 405 -6.20 10.57 19.68
CA ILE A 405 -4.92 10.82 19.02
C ILE A 405 -4.84 12.27 18.55
N GLN A 406 -3.66 12.88 18.64
CA GLN A 406 -3.40 14.21 18.11
C GLN A 406 -3.78 14.30 16.61
N PRO A 407 -4.52 15.35 16.17
CA PRO A 407 -5.04 15.43 14.80
C PRO A 407 -3.97 15.36 13.71
N GLU A 408 -2.78 15.91 13.95
CA GLU A 408 -1.65 15.89 13.03
C GLU A 408 -1.05 14.49 12.85
N LYS A 409 -0.87 13.75 13.96
CA LYS A 409 -0.40 12.36 13.94
C LYS A 409 -1.45 11.45 13.30
N LEU A 410 -2.74 11.66 13.58
CA LEU A 410 -3.84 10.94 12.93
C LEU A 410 -3.87 11.20 11.42
N ALA A 411 -3.72 12.45 10.98
CA ALA A 411 -3.68 12.80 9.56
C ALA A 411 -2.47 12.18 8.84
N LYS A 412 -1.29 12.19 9.48
CA LYS A 412 -0.08 11.52 8.97
C LYS A 412 -0.30 10.02 8.84
N PHE A 413 -0.76 9.36 9.90
CA PHE A 413 -1.09 7.93 9.89
C PHE A 413 -2.09 7.57 8.79
N GLN A 414 -3.17 8.34 8.64
CA GLN A 414 -4.17 8.10 7.60
C GLN A 414 -3.56 8.20 6.21
N LYS A 415 -2.74 9.21 5.96
CA LYS A 415 -2.06 9.38 4.67
C LYS A 415 -1.13 8.20 4.39
N ASP A 416 -0.26 7.86 5.33
CA ASP A 416 0.75 6.80 5.17
C ASP A 416 0.07 5.42 5.00
N THR A 417 -0.96 5.14 5.79
CA THR A 417 -1.77 3.91 5.68
C THR A 417 -2.49 3.81 4.34
N ILE A 418 -3.01 4.92 3.83
CA ILE A 418 -3.63 4.98 2.51
C ILE A 418 -2.59 4.74 1.41
N ASP A 419 -1.40 5.31 1.53
CA ASP A 419 -0.32 5.17 0.54
C ASP A 419 0.17 3.72 0.47
N LEU A 420 0.46 3.09 1.63
CA LEU A 420 0.82 1.66 1.72
C LEU A 420 -0.27 0.75 1.12
N ARG A 421 -1.54 1.04 1.43
CA ARG A 421 -2.66 0.28 0.88
C ARG A 421 -2.74 0.39 -0.64
N GLU A 422 -2.61 1.58 -1.21
CA GLU A 422 -2.68 1.74 -2.67
C GLU A 422 -1.44 1.16 -3.37
N GLU A 423 -0.28 1.13 -2.70
CA GLU A 423 0.90 0.42 -3.19
C GLU A 423 0.66 -1.09 -3.29
N ALA A 424 0.19 -1.76 -2.22
CA ALA A 424 -0.14 -3.18 -2.25
C ALA A 424 -1.22 -3.51 -3.31
N ARG A 425 -2.22 -2.64 -3.49
CA ARG A 425 -3.23 -2.78 -4.55
C ARG A 425 -2.65 -2.73 -5.97
N THR A 426 -1.50 -2.06 -6.15
CA THR A 426 -0.79 -1.99 -7.43
C THR A 426 -0.06 -3.29 -7.74
N TYR A 427 0.55 -3.92 -6.73
CA TYR A 427 1.34 -5.15 -6.90
C TYR A 427 0.50 -6.42 -6.99
N LYS A 428 -0.67 -6.49 -6.34
CA LYS A 428 -1.60 -7.62 -6.44
C LYS A 428 -1.83 -8.12 -7.89
N PRO A 429 -2.30 -7.30 -8.85
CA PRO A 429 -2.52 -7.76 -10.23
C PRO A 429 -1.23 -8.12 -10.99
N ILE A 430 -0.09 -7.55 -10.60
CA ILE A 430 1.22 -7.88 -11.17
C ILE A 430 1.61 -9.31 -10.76
N LEU A 431 1.47 -9.63 -9.48
CA LEU A 431 1.74 -10.97 -8.95
C LEU A 431 0.77 -12.01 -9.51
N GLU A 432 -0.52 -11.68 -9.60
CA GLU A 432 -1.52 -12.55 -10.26
C GLU A 432 -1.07 -12.91 -11.68
N TYR A 433 -0.62 -11.91 -12.46
CA TYR A 433 -0.13 -12.14 -13.83
C TYR A 433 1.13 -13.02 -13.88
N ILE A 434 2.11 -12.78 -13.00
CA ILE A 434 3.37 -13.56 -13.00
C ILE A 434 3.14 -15.00 -12.55
N ILE A 435 2.27 -15.22 -11.55
CA ILE A 435 1.85 -16.57 -11.14
C ILE A 435 1.21 -17.29 -12.32
N GLU A 436 0.29 -16.62 -13.03
CA GLU A 436 -0.37 -17.20 -14.19
C GLU A 436 0.60 -17.52 -15.33
N GLU A 437 1.58 -16.65 -15.64
CA GLU A 437 2.65 -16.95 -16.60
C GLU A 437 3.52 -18.15 -16.14
N ASN A 438 3.87 -18.20 -14.85
CA ASN A 438 4.62 -19.30 -14.24
C ASN A 438 3.90 -20.64 -14.41
N LEU A 439 2.58 -20.65 -14.21
CA LEU A 439 1.73 -21.83 -14.30
C LEU A 439 1.47 -22.27 -15.75
N ASN A 440 1.29 -21.32 -16.66
CA ASN A 440 1.05 -21.56 -18.09
C ASN A 440 2.30 -22.09 -18.82
N LEU A 441 3.51 -21.88 -18.28
CA LEU A 441 4.76 -22.35 -18.88
C LEU A 441 4.95 -23.87 -18.74
N LYS A 442 5.29 -24.54 -19.86
CA LYS A 442 5.77 -25.93 -19.90
C LYS A 442 7.31 -25.95 -19.82
N ARG A 443 7.90 -26.71 -18.89
CA ARG A 443 9.37 -26.76 -18.66
C ARG A 443 9.86 -28.16 -18.25
N GLN A 444 11.16 -28.42 -18.43
CA GLN A 444 11.87 -29.64 -18.00
C GLN A 444 12.37 -29.51 -16.54
N LYS A 445 12.59 -30.64 -15.84
CA LYS A 445 12.76 -30.71 -14.37
C LYS A 445 14.04 -30.09 -13.79
N GLU A 446 15.11 -29.91 -14.55
CA GLU A 446 16.39 -29.39 -14.05
C GLU A 446 16.42 -27.85 -14.08
N SER A 447 15.76 -27.21 -13.11
CA SER A 447 15.67 -25.73 -13.04
C SER A 447 16.24 -25.18 -11.73
N LEU A 448 16.71 -23.93 -11.77
CA LEU A 448 17.34 -23.25 -10.65
C LEU A 448 16.34 -22.87 -9.55
N ILE A 449 16.83 -22.64 -8.33
CA ILE A 449 16.05 -22.04 -7.24
C ILE A 449 16.12 -20.51 -7.38
N PRO A 450 14.98 -19.79 -7.39
CA PRO A 450 14.98 -18.33 -7.51
C PRO A 450 15.51 -17.67 -6.23
N THR A 451 16.32 -16.62 -6.38
CA THR A 451 16.70 -15.74 -5.26
C THR A 451 15.71 -14.58 -5.15
N LYS A 452 15.67 -13.89 -3.99
CA LYS A 452 14.81 -12.70 -3.80
C LYS A 452 15.04 -11.63 -4.88
N ASP A 453 16.30 -11.35 -5.22
CA ASP A 453 16.62 -10.32 -6.23
C ASP A 453 16.06 -10.68 -7.63
N ILE A 454 16.01 -11.98 -7.96
CA ILE A 454 15.40 -12.46 -9.21
C ILE A 454 13.89 -12.33 -9.18
N ILE A 455 13.25 -12.65 -8.05
CA ILE A 455 11.80 -12.50 -7.88
C ILE A 455 11.43 -11.02 -8.02
N ASP A 456 12.17 -10.11 -7.38
CA ASP A 456 11.98 -8.66 -7.52
C ASP A 456 12.12 -8.21 -8.98
N GLU A 457 13.06 -8.78 -9.74
CA GLU A 457 13.24 -8.50 -11.17
C GLU A 457 12.05 -8.99 -12.01
N MET A 458 11.52 -10.20 -11.73
CA MET A 458 10.30 -10.70 -12.37
C MET A 458 9.09 -9.80 -12.09
N ILE A 459 8.95 -9.32 -10.84
CA ILE A 459 7.89 -8.38 -10.45
C ILE A 459 8.04 -7.05 -11.20
N ALA A 460 9.27 -6.54 -11.32
CA ALA A 460 9.55 -5.34 -12.09
C ALA A 460 9.18 -5.50 -13.59
N TYR A 461 9.50 -6.64 -14.20
CA TYR A 461 9.04 -6.96 -15.56
C TYR A 461 7.51 -6.97 -15.66
N GLY A 462 6.83 -7.66 -14.75
CA GLY A 462 5.36 -7.69 -14.71
C GLY A 462 4.77 -6.29 -14.58
N LYS A 463 5.34 -5.43 -13.72
CA LYS A 463 4.94 -4.04 -13.57
C LYS A 463 5.02 -3.27 -14.89
N TYR A 464 6.16 -3.29 -15.56
CA TYR A 464 6.30 -2.62 -16.85
C TYR A 464 5.29 -3.15 -17.89
N ILE A 465 5.10 -4.46 -17.99
CA ILE A 465 4.12 -5.06 -18.92
C ILE A 465 2.70 -4.55 -18.64
N LEU A 466 2.29 -4.49 -17.37
CA LEU A 466 0.98 -3.99 -16.97
C LEU A 466 0.85 -2.47 -17.18
N ASP A 467 1.88 -1.69 -16.87
CA ASP A 467 1.90 -0.24 -17.10
C ASP A 467 1.77 0.08 -18.61
N PHE A 468 2.47 -0.65 -19.48
CA PHE A 468 2.30 -0.53 -20.94
C PHE A 468 0.91 -0.96 -21.41
N GLN A 469 0.29 -1.96 -20.78
CA GLN A 469 -1.10 -2.32 -21.06
C GLN A 469 -2.05 -1.19 -20.65
N MET A 470 -1.88 -0.61 -19.45
CA MET A 470 -2.69 0.51 -18.97
C MET A 470 -2.57 1.72 -19.90
N LEU A 471 -1.35 2.03 -20.35
CA LEU A 471 -1.08 3.06 -21.35
C LEU A 471 -1.84 2.78 -22.66
N SER A 472 -1.74 1.56 -23.19
CA SER A 472 -2.47 1.15 -24.40
C SER A 472 -3.98 1.28 -24.24
N ASP A 473 -4.54 0.91 -23.09
CA ASP A 473 -5.97 1.02 -22.83
C ASP A 473 -6.38 2.48 -22.73
N ALA A 474 -5.68 3.31 -21.96
CA ALA A 474 -5.96 4.74 -21.82
C ALA A 474 -6.03 5.45 -23.17
N TYR A 475 -5.03 5.24 -24.04
CA TYR A 475 -5.01 5.80 -25.40
C TYR A 475 -6.16 5.28 -26.27
N SER A 476 -6.46 3.97 -26.20
CA SER A 476 -7.57 3.37 -26.97
C SER A 476 -8.94 3.95 -26.59
N TYR A 477 -9.08 4.53 -25.41
CA TYR A 477 -10.30 5.16 -24.92
C TYR A 477 -10.29 6.70 -24.96
N GLY A 478 -9.28 7.31 -25.58
CA GLY A 478 -9.20 8.77 -25.77
C GLY A 478 -8.60 9.54 -24.60
N ALA A 479 -7.92 8.87 -23.67
CA ALA A 479 -7.22 9.47 -22.53
C ALA A 479 -5.73 9.75 -22.83
N SER A 480 -5.43 10.23 -24.04
CA SER A 480 -4.06 10.46 -24.53
C SER A 480 -3.27 11.49 -23.72
N ASN A 481 -3.96 12.37 -22.99
CA ASN A 481 -3.37 13.40 -22.15
C ASN A 481 -3.05 12.95 -20.71
N TRP A 482 -3.27 11.69 -20.36
CA TRP A 482 -3.02 11.20 -18.98
C TRP A 482 -1.60 10.71 -18.76
N PHE A 483 -0.99 10.17 -19.81
CA PHE A 483 0.31 9.54 -19.74
C PHE A 483 1.17 9.97 -20.92
N LYS A 484 2.45 10.20 -20.65
CA LYS A 484 3.48 10.48 -21.63
C LYS A 484 4.46 9.31 -21.67
N LEU A 485 4.78 8.85 -22.88
CA LEU A 485 5.85 7.89 -23.12
C LEU A 485 7.03 8.63 -23.75
N GLU A 486 8.19 8.53 -23.14
CA GLU A 486 9.42 9.14 -23.62
C GLU A 486 10.50 8.07 -23.75
N ILE A 487 11.18 8.07 -24.89
CA ILE A 487 12.39 7.27 -25.12
C ILE A 487 13.56 8.25 -25.21
N GLU A 488 14.46 8.20 -24.25
CA GLU A 488 15.67 9.03 -24.22
C GLU A 488 16.65 8.65 -25.34
N ASP A 489 17.67 9.48 -25.58
CA ASP A 489 18.70 9.24 -26.61
C ASP A 489 19.55 7.98 -26.33
N ASN A 490 19.70 7.61 -25.06
CA ASN A 490 20.33 6.36 -24.62
C ASN A 490 19.35 5.15 -24.67
N LEU A 491 18.15 5.34 -25.20
CA LEU A 491 17.05 4.37 -25.32
C LEU A 491 16.39 3.95 -24.00
N VAL A 492 16.60 4.70 -22.91
CA VAL A 492 15.84 4.50 -21.66
C VAL A 492 14.38 4.88 -21.88
N VAL A 493 13.47 4.01 -21.42
CA VAL A 493 12.03 4.30 -21.45
C VAL A 493 11.57 4.95 -20.16
N ASN A 494 10.79 6.01 -20.29
CA ASN A 494 10.08 6.65 -19.19
C ASN A 494 8.59 6.73 -19.49
N ILE A 495 7.79 6.21 -18.57
CA ILE A 495 6.35 6.45 -18.54
C ILE A 495 6.12 7.45 -17.41
N SER A 496 5.52 8.60 -17.74
CA SER A 496 5.16 9.61 -16.75
C SER A 496 3.68 9.94 -16.82
N GLU A 497 3.10 10.19 -15.66
CA GLU A 497 1.75 10.73 -15.52
C GLU A 497 1.78 12.23 -15.74
N THR A 498 0.79 12.78 -16.45
CA THR A 498 0.73 14.24 -16.66
C THR A 498 0.27 14.96 -15.40
N GLU A 499 0.62 16.24 -15.25
CA GLU A 499 0.16 17.06 -14.12
C GLU A 499 -1.37 17.08 -14.00
N GLN A 500 -2.07 17.05 -15.13
CA GLN A 500 -3.52 16.96 -15.18
C GLN A 500 -4.04 15.66 -14.55
N TYR A 501 -3.44 14.51 -14.89
CA TYR A 501 -3.82 13.24 -14.29
C TYR A 501 -3.48 13.20 -12.79
N LEU A 502 -2.30 13.67 -12.38
CA LEU A 502 -1.88 13.70 -10.98
C LEU A 502 -2.85 14.52 -10.12
N LYS A 503 -3.28 15.70 -10.58
CA LYS A 503 -4.30 16.53 -9.91
C LYS A 503 -5.62 15.77 -9.77
N PHE A 504 -6.05 15.12 -10.86
CA PHE A 504 -7.28 14.32 -10.87
C PHE A 504 -7.21 13.12 -9.90
N ALA A 505 -6.15 12.30 -9.99
CA ALA A 505 -5.96 11.12 -9.17
C ALA A 505 -5.91 11.49 -7.68
N LYS A 506 -5.19 12.55 -7.31
CA LYS A 506 -5.13 13.07 -5.94
C LYS A 506 -6.51 13.52 -5.44
N ALA A 507 -7.27 14.24 -6.27
CA ALA A 507 -8.62 14.66 -5.92
C ALA A 507 -9.58 13.47 -5.73
N MET A 508 -9.56 12.49 -6.64
CA MET A 508 -10.41 11.30 -6.55
C MET A 508 -10.06 10.44 -5.33
N LYS A 509 -8.77 10.24 -5.06
CA LYS A 509 -8.29 9.54 -3.87
C LYS A 509 -8.82 10.19 -2.60
N LYS A 510 -8.68 11.52 -2.47
CA LYS A 510 -9.21 12.27 -1.32
C LYS A 510 -10.73 12.11 -1.15
N LEU A 511 -11.50 12.25 -2.22
CA LEU A 511 -12.95 12.10 -2.17
C LEU A 511 -13.37 10.68 -1.79
N LYS A 512 -12.72 9.65 -2.34
CA LYS A 512 -13.01 8.25 -2.06
C LYS A 512 -12.88 7.92 -0.58
N TYR A 513 -11.77 8.31 0.04
CA TYR A 513 -11.52 8.03 1.46
C TYR A 513 -12.33 8.93 2.40
N LYS A 514 -12.69 10.15 1.99
CA LYS A 514 -13.56 11.04 2.77
C LYS A 514 -15.02 10.57 2.78
N TYR A 515 -15.59 10.37 1.60
CA TYR A 515 -17.03 10.19 1.43
C TYR A 515 -17.47 8.74 1.31
N GLY A 516 -16.60 7.84 0.82
CA GLY A 516 -16.99 6.46 0.53
C GLY A 516 -18.11 6.34 -0.51
N ASP A 517 -18.63 5.12 -0.65
CA ASP A 517 -19.73 4.83 -1.57
C ASP A 517 -21.08 4.80 -0.83
N TYR A 518 -22.18 4.79 -1.60
CA TYR A 518 -23.54 4.65 -1.07
C TYR A 518 -23.72 3.30 -0.38
N ALA A 519 -24.08 3.34 0.91
CA ALA A 519 -24.12 2.16 1.77
C ALA A 519 -25.52 1.74 2.24
N ASN A 520 -26.59 2.47 1.89
CA ASN A 520 -27.93 2.12 2.35
C ASN A 520 -28.40 0.80 1.72
N ARG A 521 -28.74 -0.19 2.56
CA ARG A 521 -29.21 -1.52 2.17
C ARG A 521 -30.66 -1.76 2.58
N ASP A 522 -31.28 -2.73 1.92
CA ASP A 522 -32.58 -3.30 2.29
C ASP A 522 -32.37 -4.78 2.63
N ASN A 523 -32.28 -5.07 3.92
CA ASN A 523 -31.89 -6.39 4.41
C ASN A 523 -32.89 -7.49 4.00
N GLU A 524 -34.19 -7.17 3.92
CA GLU A 524 -35.22 -8.14 3.55
C GLU A 524 -35.12 -8.47 2.05
N PHE A 525 -35.03 -7.45 1.20
CA PHE A 525 -34.86 -7.65 -0.23
C PHE A 525 -33.53 -8.32 -0.57
N ASP A 526 -32.45 -7.92 0.10
CA ASP A 526 -31.13 -8.51 -0.06
C ASP A 526 -31.12 -9.99 0.30
N SER A 527 -31.74 -10.37 1.42
CA SER A 527 -31.85 -11.77 1.84
C SER A 527 -32.61 -12.61 0.81
N LYS A 528 -33.68 -12.07 0.23
CA LYS A 528 -34.43 -12.73 -0.85
C LYS A 528 -33.56 -12.90 -2.10
N MET A 529 -32.87 -11.84 -2.53
CA MET A 529 -32.04 -11.88 -3.72
C MET A 529 -30.84 -12.80 -3.56
N PHE A 530 -30.23 -12.90 -2.37
CA PHE A 530 -29.17 -13.86 -2.08
C PHE A 530 -29.63 -15.31 -2.30
N LYS A 531 -30.84 -15.67 -1.85
CA LYS A 531 -31.43 -17.00 -2.11
C LYS A 531 -31.64 -17.25 -3.61
N GLU A 532 -32.15 -16.26 -4.35
CA GLU A 532 -32.28 -16.35 -5.80
C GLU A 532 -30.92 -16.50 -6.50
N VAL A 533 -29.88 -15.82 -5.99
CA VAL A 533 -28.50 -15.96 -6.48
C VAL A 533 -27.97 -17.37 -6.24
N GLY A 534 -28.16 -17.95 -5.05
CA GLY A 534 -27.75 -19.33 -4.77
C GLY A 534 -28.37 -20.34 -5.74
N GLN A 535 -29.66 -20.21 -6.04
CA GLN A 535 -30.36 -21.05 -7.02
C GLN A 535 -29.85 -20.85 -8.45
N SER A 536 -29.55 -19.60 -8.82
CA SER A 536 -29.05 -19.26 -10.16
C SER A 536 -27.61 -19.75 -10.36
N PHE A 537 -26.79 -19.60 -9.31
CA PHE A 537 -25.42 -20.08 -9.26
C PHE A 537 -25.38 -21.60 -9.42
N PHE A 538 -26.21 -22.34 -8.67
CA PHE A 538 -26.30 -23.78 -8.81
C PHE A 538 -26.66 -24.23 -10.24
N LYS A 539 -27.58 -23.52 -10.91
CA LYS A 539 -27.93 -23.82 -12.32
C LYS A 539 -26.76 -23.59 -13.27
N ASP A 540 -25.93 -22.60 -12.99
CA ASP A 540 -24.78 -22.23 -13.82
C ASP A 540 -23.57 -23.16 -13.58
N THR A 541 -23.32 -23.57 -12.34
CA THR A 541 -22.07 -24.22 -11.93
C THR A 541 -22.23 -25.66 -11.45
N ASN A 542 -23.45 -26.11 -11.17
CA ASN A 542 -23.74 -27.38 -10.47
C ASN A 542 -23.09 -27.49 -9.07
N VAL A 543 -22.73 -26.36 -8.47
CA VAL A 543 -22.19 -26.24 -7.11
C VAL A 543 -23.16 -25.44 -6.26
N GLU A 544 -23.48 -25.93 -5.06
CA GLU A 544 -24.33 -25.20 -4.13
C GLU A 544 -23.56 -24.04 -3.48
N TYR A 545 -24.10 -22.83 -3.58
CA TYR A 545 -23.44 -21.61 -3.12
C TYR A 545 -23.06 -21.65 -1.64
N GLU A 546 -23.94 -22.16 -0.77
CA GLU A 546 -23.69 -22.23 0.68
C GLU A 546 -22.51 -23.15 1.00
N SER A 547 -22.53 -24.38 0.46
CA SER A 547 -21.43 -25.33 0.61
C SER A 547 -20.09 -24.79 0.09
N PHE A 548 -20.14 -24.01 -0.99
CA PHE A 548 -18.99 -23.36 -1.58
C PHE A 548 -18.39 -22.29 -0.66
N ILE A 549 -19.21 -21.43 -0.06
CA ILE A 549 -18.73 -20.44 0.91
C ILE A 549 -18.19 -21.12 2.17
N VAL A 550 -18.85 -22.17 2.67
CA VAL A 550 -18.36 -22.95 3.82
C VAL A 550 -16.97 -23.54 3.54
N PHE A 551 -16.74 -24.09 2.34
CA PHE A 551 -15.42 -24.56 1.93
C PHE A 551 -14.36 -23.46 1.99
N LEU A 552 -14.65 -22.27 1.44
CA LEU A 552 -13.69 -21.16 1.42
C LEU A 552 -13.36 -20.66 2.83
N VAL A 553 -14.37 -20.56 3.70
CA VAL A 553 -14.20 -20.14 5.09
C VAL A 553 -13.37 -21.17 5.86
N LEU A 554 -13.75 -22.45 5.79
CA LEU A 554 -13.05 -23.53 6.50
C LEU A 554 -11.57 -23.59 6.14
N PHE A 555 -11.23 -23.57 4.84
CA PHE A 555 -9.84 -23.68 4.41
C PHE A 555 -9.08 -22.36 4.34
N SER A 556 -9.71 -21.24 4.67
CA SER A 556 -8.99 -19.99 4.96
C SER A 556 -8.77 -19.75 6.45
N ASN A 557 -9.61 -20.32 7.33
CA ASN A 557 -9.60 -20.06 8.76
C ASN A 557 -8.26 -20.40 9.44
N ASN A 558 -7.83 -19.53 10.37
CA ASN A 558 -6.57 -19.71 11.09
C ASN A 558 -6.56 -20.97 11.99
N GLY A 559 -7.62 -21.20 12.76
CA GLY A 559 -7.73 -22.34 13.67
C GLY A 559 -7.75 -23.67 12.92
N ASP A 560 -8.53 -23.76 11.84
CA ASP A 560 -8.61 -24.97 11.01
C ASP A 560 -7.28 -25.34 10.34
N ILE A 561 -6.55 -24.34 9.83
CA ILE A 561 -5.22 -24.56 9.24
C ILE A 561 -4.23 -25.05 10.30
N LEU A 562 -4.22 -24.45 11.49
CA LEU A 562 -3.34 -24.91 12.58
C LEU A 562 -3.71 -26.31 13.08
N GLU A 563 -5.00 -26.67 13.09
CA GLU A 563 -5.44 -28.02 13.43
C GLU A 563 -4.94 -29.06 12.41
N LEU A 564 -5.08 -28.76 11.11
CA LEU A 564 -4.56 -29.60 10.03
C LEU A 564 -3.03 -29.77 10.10
N GLU A 565 -2.31 -28.71 10.42
CA GLU A 565 -0.85 -28.74 10.61
C GLU A 565 -0.46 -29.62 11.80
N ASN A 566 -1.14 -29.46 12.95
CA ASN A 566 -0.92 -30.27 14.15
C ASN A 566 -1.21 -31.76 13.91
N LYS A 567 -2.19 -32.08 13.07
CA LYS A 567 -2.49 -33.46 12.62
C LYS A 567 -1.49 -33.98 11.57
N LYS A 568 -0.52 -33.17 11.13
CA LYS A 568 0.47 -33.48 10.08
C LYS A 568 -0.18 -33.82 8.73
N MET A 569 -1.34 -33.24 8.45
CA MET A 569 -2.08 -33.43 7.20
C MET A 569 -1.64 -32.44 6.10
N ILE A 570 -1.03 -31.33 6.52
CA ILE A 570 -0.55 -30.28 5.63
C ILE A 570 0.90 -29.90 5.96
N GLU A 571 1.55 -29.26 4.99
CA GLU A 571 2.83 -28.57 5.11
C GLU A 571 2.59 -27.09 4.81
N ILE A 572 3.09 -26.20 5.68
CA ILE A 572 3.00 -24.76 5.51
C ILE A 572 4.37 -24.20 5.14
N LYS A 573 4.47 -23.53 4.00
CA LYS A 573 5.68 -22.81 3.54
C LYS A 573 5.36 -21.34 3.40
N GLY A 574 5.60 -20.59 4.46
CA GLY A 574 5.13 -19.20 4.54
C GLY A 574 3.61 -19.15 4.69
N ASN A 575 2.94 -18.46 3.77
CA ASN A 575 1.49 -18.36 3.66
C ASN A 575 0.86 -19.42 2.72
N VAL A 576 1.67 -20.32 2.15
CA VAL A 576 1.20 -21.35 1.21
C VAL A 576 1.03 -22.69 1.93
N ILE A 577 -0.15 -23.27 1.78
CA ILE A 577 -0.55 -24.56 2.33
C ILE A 577 -0.49 -25.62 1.23
N THR A 578 0.13 -26.76 1.56
CA THR A 578 0.18 -27.94 0.69
C THR A 578 -0.29 -29.18 1.46
N GLY A 579 -1.17 -30.00 0.88
CA GLY A 579 -1.62 -31.24 1.53
C GLY A 579 -2.30 -32.19 0.55
N ARG A 580 -2.59 -33.42 0.99
CA ARG A 580 -3.25 -34.42 0.14
C ARG A 580 -4.73 -34.10 0.00
N ILE A 581 -5.26 -34.27 -1.21
CA ILE A 581 -6.69 -34.07 -1.50
C ILE A 581 -7.58 -34.89 -0.55
N THR A 582 -7.19 -36.13 -0.26
CA THR A 582 -7.94 -37.03 0.63
C THR A 582 -8.03 -36.54 2.06
N ASP A 583 -6.99 -35.86 2.56
CA ASP A 583 -6.94 -35.38 3.93
C ASP A 583 -7.85 -34.15 4.08
N PHE A 584 -7.82 -33.23 3.11
CA PHE A 584 -8.77 -32.12 3.04
C PHE A 584 -10.22 -32.59 2.87
N ALA A 585 -10.46 -33.59 2.01
CA ALA A 585 -11.79 -34.16 1.81
C ALA A 585 -12.34 -34.75 3.10
N LYS A 586 -11.52 -35.51 3.83
CA LYS A 586 -11.88 -36.06 5.14
C LYS A 586 -12.16 -34.96 6.15
N TYR A 587 -11.27 -33.97 6.27
CA TYR A 587 -11.44 -32.85 7.20
C TYR A 587 -12.71 -32.05 6.93
N PHE A 588 -13.06 -31.84 5.65
CA PHE A 588 -14.30 -31.18 5.25
C PHE A 588 -15.54 -31.96 5.71
N VAL A 589 -15.56 -33.28 5.52
CA VAL A 589 -16.69 -34.13 5.93
C VAL A 589 -16.78 -34.23 7.47
N ASP A 590 -15.65 -34.30 8.16
CA ASP A 590 -15.61 -34.42 9.62
C ASP A 590 -16.05 -33.13 10.32
N ASN A 591 -15.94 -31.96 9.67
CA ASN A 591 -16.23 -30.64 10.25
C ASN A 591 -17.40 -29.90 9.60
N THR A 592 -18.13 -30.51 8.67
CA THR A 592 -19.29 -29.91 8.02
C THR A 592 -20.41 -30.94 7.82
N ASP A 593 -21.63 -30.46 7.54
CA ASP A 593 -22.77 -31.33 7.24
C ASP A 593 -22.81 -31.80 5.76
N TYR A 594 -21.73 -31.58 5.00
CA TYR A 594 -21.67 -31.86 3.57
C TYR A 594 -20.94 -33.17 3.25
N SER A 595 -21.35 -33.81 2.15
CA SER A 595 -20.74 -35.08 1.71
C SER A 595 -19.39 -34.87 1.01
N ILE A 596 -18.62 -35.96 0.92
CA ILE A 596 -17.36 -35.96 0.17
C ILE A 596 -17.55 -35.62 -1.32
N GLU A 597 -18.72 -35.94 -1.90
CA GLU A 597 -19.04 -35.59 -3.29
C GLU A 597 -19.15 -34.07 -3.48
N VAL A 598 -19.70 -33.37 -2.48
CA VAL A 598 -19.80 -31.90 -2.48
C VAL A 598 -18.40 -31.29 -2.45
N PHE A 599 -17.49 -31.81 -1.62
CA PHE A 599 -16.08 -31.39 -1.60
C PHE A 599 -15.45 -31.47 -2.99
N TYR A 600 -15.55 -32.61 -3.67
CA TYR A 600 -14.93 -32.79 -4.99
C TYR A 600 -15.55 -31.89 -6.07
N LYS A 601 -16.86 -31.62 -6.02
CA LYS A 601 -17.52 -30.66 -6.93
C LYS A 601 -17.00 -29.24 -6.72
N ILE A 602 -16.84 -28.81 -5.47
CA ILE A 602 -16.29 -27.49 -5.14
C ILE A 602 -14.82 -27.41 -5.56
N LEU A 603 -14.04 -28.45 -5.30
CA LEU A 603 -12.64 -28.52 -5.71
C LEU A 603 -12.51 -28.37 -7.23
N ASP A 604 -13.25 -29.15 -8.02
CA ASP A 604 -13.26 -29.04 -9.49
C ASP A 604 -13.63 -27.62 -9.97
N PHE A 605 -14.57 -26.97 -9.27
CA PHE A 605 -14.93 -25.58 -9.53
C PHE A 605 -13.82 -24.58 -9.19
N LEU A 606 -12.90 -24.87 -8.26
CA LEU A 606 -11.85 -23.96 -7.81
C LEU A 606 -10.46 -24.23 -8.37
N VAL A 607 -10.24 -25.39 -8.96
CA VAL A 607 -8.93 -25.77 -9.52
C VAL A 607 -8.62 -24.95 -10.79
N LEU A 608 -7.42 -24.38 -10.81
CA LEU A 608 -6.91 -23.64 -11.95
C LEU A 608 -6.35 -24.58 -13.03
N ASP A 609 -7.06 -24.67 -14.14
CA ASP A 609 -6.56 -25.34 -15.34
C ASP A 609 -5.52 -24.46 -16.05
N SER A 610 -4.24 -24.83 -15.90
CA SER A 610 -3.11 -24.08 -16.46
C SER A 610 -3.16 -23.91 -17.99
N GLU A 611 -3.79 -24.83 -18.72
CA GLU A 611 -3.86 -24.77 -20.18
C GLU A 611 -4.90 -23.76 -20.68
N LYS A 612 -5.83 -23.33 -19.81
CA LYS A 612 -6.91 -22.38 -20.13
C LYS A 612 -6.64 -20.96 -19.63
N ILE A 613 -5.49 -20.71 -19.00
CA ILE A 613 -5.08 -19.38 -18.52
C ILE A 613 -4.92 -18.40 -19.68
N SER A 614 -4.32 -18.86 -20.78
CA SER A 614 -3.95 -18.04 -21.93
C SER A 614 -4.79 -18.36 -23.18
N PHE A 615 -4.96 -17.35 -24.04
CA PHE A 615 -5.56 -17.50 -25.37
C PHE A 615 -4.53 -17.09 -26.41
N ASN A 616 -4.21 -17.95 -27.37
CA ASN A 616 -3.12 -17.75 -28.33
C ASN A 616 -1.78 -17.36 -27.66
N ASN A 617 -1.45 -18.03 -26.56
CA ASN A 617 -0.26 -17.78 -25.73
C ASN A 617 -0.20 -16.36 -25.11
N ILE A 618 -1.32 -15.63 -25.04
CA ILE A 618 -1.40 -14.31 -24.40
C ILE A 618 -2.43 -14.38 -23.27
N ILE A 619 -2.09 -13.81 -22.11
CA ILE A 619 -3.02 -13.67 -20.99
C ILE A 619 -3.82 -12.36 -21.17
N PRO A 620 -5.15 -12.39 -21.39
CA PRO A 620 -5.92 -11.19 -21.69
C PRO A 620 -6.30 -10.43 -20.40
N ILE A 621 -5.30 -9.84 -19.73
CA ILE A 621 -5.46 -9.14 -18.44
C ILE A 621 -6.51 -8.01 -18.46
N TRP A 622 -6.77 -7.40 -19.62
CA TRP A 622 -7.79 -6.35 -19.80
C TRP A 622 -9.24 -6.87 -19.88
N GLU A 623 -9.46 -8.19 -19.90
CA GLU A 623 -10.79 -8.83 -19.96
C GLU A 623 -11.10 -9.62 -18.68
N LYS A 624 -10.82 -9.05 -17.49
CA LYS A 624 -11.00 -9.74 -16.18
C LYS A 624 -12.35 -10.46 -16.04
N LYS A 625 -13.45 -9.87 -16.53
CA LYS A 625 -14.80 -10.44 -16.48
C LYS A 625 -15.02 -11.64 -17.42
N LYS A 626 -14.24 -11.77 -18.49
CA LYS A 626 -14.36 -12.89 -19.45
C LYS A 626 -13.44 -14.06 -19.12
N ARG A 627 -12.71 -13.99 -18.00
CA ARG A 627 -11.70 -14.97 -17.59
C ARG A 627 -12.11 -15.64 -16.29
N ASN A 628 -12.58 -16.88 -16.38
CA ASN A 628 -12.82 -17.75 -15.23
C ASN A 628 -11.56 -18.52 -14.80
N TYR A 629 -10.63 -18.80 -15.71
CA TYR A 629 -9.33 -19.43 -15.42
C TYR A 629 -8.26 -18.36 -15.12
N LYS A 630 -8.27 -17.88 -13.89
CA LYS A 630 -7.32 -16.92 -13.33
C LYS A 630 -7.12 -17.21 -11.84
N ILE A 631 -5.95 -16.90 -11.31
CA ILE A 631 -5.61 -17.27 -9.93
C ILE A 631 -6.55 -16.62 -8.91
N SER A 632 -7.03 -15.39 -9.17
CA SER A 632 -7.98 -14.70 -8.30
C SER A 632 -9.40 -15.27 -8.28
N ALA A 633 -9.77 -16.14 -9.24
CA ALA A 633 -11.08 -16.80 -9.27
C ALA A 633 -11.02 -18.32 -9.03
N LYS A 634 -9.87 -18.93 -9.32
CA LYS A 634 -9.55 -20.34 -9.16
C LYS A 634 -8.17 -20.42 -8.50
N PRO A 635 -8.07 -20.26 -7.18
CA PRO A 635 -6.79 -20.12 -6.48
C PRO A 635 -6.12 -21.46 -6.15
N ILE A 636 -6.80 -22.59 -6.38
CA ILE A 636 -6.28 -23.92 -6.02
C ILE A 636 -5.50 -24.51 -7.19
N ILE A 637 -4.28 -24.96 -6.91
CA ILE A 637 -3.43 -25.69 -7.85
C ILE A 637 -3.39 -27.15 -7.42
N VAL A 638 -3.53 -28.06 -8.38
CA VAL A 638 -3.38 -29.50 -8.14
C VAL A 638 -2.08 -29.97 -8.76
N ASP A 639 -1.26 -30.69 -7.99
CA ASP A 639 -0.08 -31.40 -8.46
C ASP A 639 -0.11 -32.86 -7.96
N GLY A 640 -0.45 -33.77 -8.87
CA GLY A 640 -0.73 -35.16 -8.52
C GLY A 640 -1.89 -35.27 -7.53
N GLU A 641 -1.62 -35.85 -6.36
CA GLU A 641 -2.61 -36.03 -5.27
C GLU A 641 -2.63 -34.86 -4.27
N LYS A 642 -1.84 -33.80 -4.52
CA LYS A 642 -1.72 -32.66 -3.62
C LYS A 642 -2.48 -31.45 -4.14
N ILE A 643 -3.03 -30.67 -3.22
CA ILE A 643 -3.50 -29.31 -3.49
C ILE A 643 -2.56 -28.29 -2.86
N ILE A 644 -2.38 -27.16 -3.55
CA ILE A 644 -1.54 -26.03 -3.16
C ILE A 644 -2.39 -24.77 -3.27
N PHE A 645 -2.48 -23.99 -2.19
CA PHE A 645 -3.20 -22.72 -2.15
C PHE A 645 -2.70 -21.83 -1.01
N SER A 646 -3.16 -20.59 -0.94
CA SER A 646 -3.00 -19.75 0.25
C SER A 646 -4.35 -19.41 0.88
N ALA A 647 -4.39 -19.41 2.22
CA ALA A 647 -5.59 -19.07 2.98
C ALA A 647 -6.06 -17.63 2.69
N ALA A 648 -5.13 -16.68 2.55
CA ALA A 648 -5.42 -15.32 2.12
C ALA A 648 -6.07 -15.26 0.74
N GLY A 649 -5.64 -16.12 -0.21
CA GLY A 649 -6.25 -16.24 -1.53
C GLY A 649 -7.71 -16.73 -1.48
N LEU A 650 -7.98 -17.75 -0.67
CA LEU A 650 -9.35 -18.26 -0.46
C LEU A 650 -10.25 -17.24 0.25
N SER A 651 -9.74 -16.55 1.26
CA SER A 651 -10.42 -15.46 1.96
C SER A 651 -10.72 -14.29 1.02
N SER A 652 -9.76 -13.90 0.15
CA SER A 652 -10.01 -12.87 -0.86
C SER A 652 -11.08 -13.30 -1.87
N LEU A 653 -11.14 -14.57 -2.25
CA LEU A 653 -12.16 -15.09 -3.15
C LEU A 653 -13.53 -15.12 -2.47
N GLU A 654 -13.60 -15.50 -1.20
CA GLU A 654 -14.83 -15.45 -0.41
C GLU A 654 -15.41 -14.03 -0.42
N LYS A 655 -14.60 -13.01 -0.09
CA LYS A 655 -15.01 -11.59 -0.17
C LYS A 655 -15.45 -11.17 -1.57
N GLU A 656 -14.79 -11.65 -2.63
CA GLU A 656 -15.25 -11.35 -4.00
C GLU A 656 -16.62 -11.95 -4.31
N TRP A 657 -16.97 -13.10 -3.72
CA TRP A 657 -18.30 -13.70 -3.86
C TRP A 657 -19.33 -13.12 -2.89
N THR A 658 -18.97 -12.74 -1.67
CA THR A 658 -19.93 -12.17 -0.70
C THR A 658 -20.10 -10.66 -0.92
N ASP A 659 -19.08 -9.87 -0.62
CA ASP A 659 -19.09 -8.42 -0.78
C ASP A 659 -19.21 -7.98 -2.24
N GLY A 660 -18.57 -8.72 -3.16
CA GLY A 660 -18.67 -8.44 -4.59
C GLY A 660 -20.09 -8.58 -5.12
N ILE A 661 -20.80 -9.66 -4.78
CA ILE A 661 -22.20 -9.86 -5.16
C ILE A 661 -23.09 -8.76 -4.55
N MET A 662 -22.83 -8.38 -3.29
CA MET A 662 -23.54 -7.26 -2.66
C MET A 662 -23.34 -5.93 -3.41
N ASN A 663 -22.21 -5.77 -4.09
CA ASN A 663 -21.90 -4.65 -4.97
C ASN A 663 -22.26 -4.90 -6.46
N PHE A 664 -23.01 -5.98 -6.73
CA PHE A 664 -23.47 -6.40 -8.07
C PHE A 664 -22.34 -6.73 -9.05
N ILE A 665 -21.24 -7.25 -8.54
CA ILE A 665 -20.04 -7.64 -9.27
C ILE A 665 -19.77 -9.12 -9.04
N LEU A 666 -19.50 -9.84 -10.12
CA LEU A 666 -19.01 -11.22 -10.05
C LEU A 666 -17.50 -11.25 -10.30
N PRO A 667 -16.79 -12.27 -9.79
CA PRO A 667 -15.40 -12.49 -10.15
C PRO A 667 -15.20 -12.64 -11.66
N TYR A 668 -16.17 -13.23 -12.37
CA TYR A 668 -16.24 -13.35 -13.82
C TYR A 668 -17.69 -13.52 -14.29
N ASP A 669 -17.94 -13.34 -15.58
CA ASP A 669 -19.27 -13.39 -16.22
C ASP A 669 -19.47 -14.68 -17.04
N ILE A 670 -18.38 -15.26 -17.56
CA ILE A 670 -18.45 -16.41 -18.47
C ILE A 670 -18.96 -17.65 -17.72
N GLY A 671 -20.02 -18.28 -18.27
CA GLY A 671 -20.65 -19.44 -17.65
C GLY A 671 -21.61 -19.14 -16.50
N LEU A 672 -21.89 -17.85 -16.19
CA LEU A 672 -22.77 -17.43 -15.09
C LEU A 672 -24.01 -16.65 -15.57
N GLN A 673 -24.60 -17.06 -16.68
CA GLN A 673 -25.65 -16.29 -17.35
C GLN A 673 -26.91 -16.15 -16.49
N ASN A 674 -27.33 -17.19 -15.77
CA ASN A 674 -28.50 -17.11 -14.90
C ASN A 674 -28.23 -16.19 -13.70
N THR A 675 -27.06 -16.34 -13.09
CA THR A 675 -26.62 -15.51 -11.96
C THR A 675 -26.53 -14.03 -12.33
N LEU A 676 -26.02 -13.72 -13.52
CA LEU A 676 -25.96 -12.35 -14.04
C LEU A 676 -27.34 -11.71 -14.22
N VAL A 677 -28.34 -12.47 -14.65
CA VAL A 677 -29.73 -11.98 -14.76
C VAL A 677 -30.27 -11.61 -13.39
N THR A 678 -30.07 -12.48 -12.39
CA THR A 678 -30.49 -12.26 -11.01
C THR A 678 -29.80 -11.03 -10.41
N ILE A 679 -28.49 -10.87 -10.61
CA ILE A 679 -27.74 -9.68 -10.16
C ILE A 679 -28.23 -8.40 -10.85
N LYS A 680 -28.56 -8.44 -12.14
CA LYS A 680 -29.13 -7.27 -12.84
C LYS A 680 -30.50 -6.88 -12.28
N LYS A 681 -31.35 -7.86 -11.96
CA LYS A 681 -32.63 -7.63 -11.27
C LYS A 681 -32.41 -6.99 -9.90
N TRP A 682 -31.44 -7.49 -9.13
CA TRP A 682 -31.08 -6.93 -7.82
C TRP A 682 -30.58 -5.48 -7.93
N LYS A 683 -29.66 -5.20 -8.86
CA LYS A 683 -29.17 -3.84 -9.12
C LYS A 683 -30.30 -2.87 -9.48
N LYS A 684 -31.27 -3.30 -10.29
CA LYS A 684 -32.40 -2.47 -10.72
C LYS A 684 -33.27 -2.00 -9.54
N TYR A 685 -33.37 -2.80 -8.48
CA TYR A 685 -34.02 -2.36 -7.24
C TYR A 685 -33.29 -1.16 -6.63
N TYR A 686 -31.96 -1.24 -6.52
CA TYR A 686 -31.14 -0.18 -5.96
C TYR A 686 -31.02 1.07 -6.84
N GLU A 687 -31.14 0.93 -8.16
CA GLU A 687 -31.31 2.08 -9.07
C GLU A 687 -32.52 2.94 -8.70
N ASN A 688 -33.61 2.32 -8.25
CA ASN A 688 -34.80 3.06 -7.81
C ASN A 688 -34.71 3.49 -6.33
N LYS A 689 -34.09 2.66 -5.47
CA LYS A 689 -33.97 2.96 -4.04
C LYS A 689 -33.12 4.21 -3.80
N ILE A 690 -31.98 4.36 -4.50
CA ILE A 690 -31.11 5.54 -4.31
C ILE A 690 -31.82 6.86 -4.59
N VAL A 691 -32.79 6.88 -5.53
CA VAL A 691 -33.61 8.06 -5.83
C VAL A 691 -34.47 8.45 -4.62
N LYS A 692 -35.15 7.46 -4.03
CA LYS A 692 -36.01 7.65 -2.85
C LYS A 692 -35.21 8.05 -1.61
N ASP A 693 -34.07 7.38 -1.40
CA ASP A 693 -33.18 7.68 -0.29
C ASP A 693 -32.63 9.12 -0.43
N LEU A 694 -32.27 9.56 -1.64
CA LEU A 694 -31.84 10.95 -1.87
C LEU A 694 -32.97 11.94 -1.61
N ALA A 695 -34.19 11.66 -2.10
CA ALA A 695 -35.36 12.50 -1.86
C ALA A 695 -35.67 12.64 -0.37
N SER A 696 -35.44 11.58 0.42
CA SER A 696 -35.67 11.58 1.88
C SER A 696 -34.78 12.57 2.64
N LEU A 697 -33.60 12.91 2.11
CA LEU A 697 -32.72 13.92 2.70
C LEU A 697 -33.36 15.32 2.71
N PHE A 698 -34.38 15.54 1.87
CA PHE A 698 -35.13 16.79 1.75
C PHE A 698 -36.49 16.75 2.46
N GLY A 699 -36.74 15.80 3.36
CA GLY A 699 -38.07 15.58 3.98
C GLY A 699 -38.58 16.65 4.96
N ASN A 700 -37.89 17.78 5.14
CA ASN A 700 -38.34 18.85 6.04
C ASN A 700 -39.33 19.80 5.34
N LYS A 701 -40.06 20.63 6.10
CA LYS A 701 -41.06 21.58 5.55
C LYS A 701 -40.49 22.66 4.62
N ARG A 702 -39.16 22.79 4.51
CA ARG A 702 -38.49 23.80 3.67
C ARG A 702 -38.52 23.41 2.19
N TYR A 703 -38.51 22.12 1.88
CA TYR A 703 -38.39 21.63 0.52
C TYR A 703 -39.70 21.08 -0.03
N ILE A 704 -39.96 21.34 -1.30
CA ILE A 704 -41.00 20.64 -2.08
C ILE A 704 -40.29 19.69 -3.04
N THR A 705 -40.60 18.40 -2.95
CA THR A 705 -39.84 17.35 -3.65
C THR A 705 -40.73 16.55 -4.60
N TYR A 706 -40.26 16.38 -5.84
CA TYR A 706 -40.91 15.57 -6.89
C TYR A 706 -39.95 14.50 -7.39
N ILE A 707 -40.43 13.25 -7.43
CA ILE A 707 -39.66 12.06 -7.84
C ILE A 707 -40.20 11.55 -9.18
N ASP A 708 -39.30 11.20 -10.10
CA ASP A 708 -39.58 10.59 -11.41
C ASP A 708 -40.70 11.34 -12.18
N LYS A 709 -40.55 12.66 -12.31
CA LYS A 709 -41.55 13.54 -12.94
C LYS A 709 -41.10 14.02 -14.31
N GLU A 710 -41.96 13.82 -15.29
CA GLU A 710 -41.88 14.52 -16.58
C GLU A 710 -42.39 15.95 -16.42
N LEU A 711 -41.66 16.91 -16.98
CA LEU A 711 -41.96 18.34 -16.78
C LEU A 711 -43.36 18.72 -17.27
N TYR A 712 -43.83 18.16 -18.40
CA TYR A 712 -45.19 18.44 -18.92
C TYR A 712 -46.32 17.93 -18.01
N LYS A 713 -46.03 16.98 -17.11
CA LYS A 713 -46.97 16.50 -16.09
C LYS A 713 -46.91 17.35 -14.82
N LEU A 714 -45.75 17.92 -14.52
CA LEU A 714 -45.54 18.79 -13.36
C LEU A 714 -46.09 20.19 -13.63
N ASP A 715 -45.74 20.77 -14.77
CA ASP A 715 -46.29 22.02 -15.30
C ASP A 715 -47.17 21.71 -16.51
N THR A 716 -48.47 21.58 -16.25
CA THR A 716 -49.48 21.33 -17.28
C THR A 716 -49.83 22.59 -18.09
N ARG A 717 -49.41 23.79 -17.66
CA ARG A 717 -49.69 25.08 -18.30
C ARG A 717 -48.59 25.51 -19.27
N GLY A 718 -47.37 25.01 -19.09
CA GLY A 718 -46.18 25.40 -19.85
C GLY A 718 -46.00 24.79 -21.23
N HIS A 719 -46.90 23.90 -21.69
CA HIS A 719 -46.86 23.25 -23.02
C HIS A 719 -45.50 22.60 -23.36
N HIS A 720 -44.87 21.94 -22.39
CA HIS A 720 -43.52 21.39 -22.54
C HIS A 720 -43.45 20.20 -23.51
N PRO A 721 -42.30 19.98 -24.18
CA PRO A 721 -42.07 18.83 -25.05
C PRO A 721 -42.22 17.50 -24.31
N ARG A 722 -42.90 16.53 -24.94
CA ARG A 722 -43.10 15.19 -24.37
C ARG A 722 -41.85 14.30 -24.50
N ASP A 723 -40.93 14.64 -25.41
CA ASP A 723 -39.71 13.89 -25.68
C ASP A 723 -38.50 14.36 -24.83
N LEU A 724 -38.73 15.29 -23.90
CA LEU A 724 -37.70 15.82 -23.01
C LEU A 724 -37.17 14.77 -22.01
N GLY A 725 -38.05 13.84 -21.60
CA GLY A 725 -37.78 12.84 -20.57
C GLY A 725 -38.26 13.24 -19.17
N ASP A 726 -38.18 12.29 -18.25
CA ASP A 726 -38.42 12.47 -16.82
C ASP A 726 -37.23 13.14 -16.13
N TYR A 727 -37.44 13.67 -14.93
CA TYR A 727 -36.39 14.11 -14.01
C TYR A 727 -36.44 13.17 -12.81
N ASP A 728 -35.31 12.52 -12.50
CA ASP A 728 -35.23 11.56 -11.38
C ASP A 728 -35.63 12.26 -10.05
N LEU A 729 -35.13 13.48 -9.82
CA LEU A 729 -35.50 14.30 -8.67
C LEU A 729 -35.54 15.80 -8.98
N ILE A 730 -36.62 16.48 -8.58
CA ILE A 730 -36.75 17.94 -8.54
C ILE A 730 -37.03 18.37 -7.10
N VAL A 731 -36.23 19.28 -6.57
CA VAL A 731 -36.39 19.85 -5.22
C VAL A 731 -36.51 21.36 -5.32
N ILE A 732 -37.51 21.94 -4.69
CA ILE A 732 -37.70 23.39 -4.60
C ILE A 732 -37.43 23.81 -3.16
N ASP A 733 -36.36 24.56 -2.95
CA ASP A 733 -36.06 25.21 -1.68
C ASP A 733 -36.78 26.56 -1.60
N THR A 734 -37.85 26.59 -0.81
CA THR A 734 -38.69 27.78 -0.62
C THR A 734 -37.99 28.89 0.17
N LYS A 735 -36.93 28.57 0.94
CA LYS A 735 -36.19 29.54 1.76
C LYS A 735 -35.11 30.24 0.96
N THR A 736 -34.26 29.50 0.27
CA THR A 736 -33.15 30.07 -0.53
C THR A 736 -33.57 30.46 -1.95
N LYS A 737 -34.80 30.11 -2.34
CA LYS A 737 -35.33 30.28 -3.71
C LYS A 737 -34.43 29.59 -4.74
N GLN A 738 -34.11 28.33 -4.48
CA GLN A 738 -33.30 27.50 -5.37
C GLN A 738 -34.11 26.28 -5.82
N ILE A 739 -34.09 25.98 -7.11
CA ILE A 739 -34.60 24.73 -7.66
C ILE A 739 -33.39 23.84 -7.95
N LEU A 740 -33.42 22.63 -7.40
CA LEU A 740 -32.41 21.61 -7.64
C LEU A 740 -33.02 20.56 -8.57
N ILE A 741 -32.37 20.30 -9.69
CA ILE A 741 -32.69 19.16 -10.56
C ILE A 741 -31.56 18.16 -10.50
N SER A 742 -31.89 16.89 -10.30
CA SER A 742 -30.88 15.83 -10.21
C SER A 742 -31.18 14.67 -11.15
N GLU A 743 -30.16 14.23 -11.87
CA GLU A 743 -30.11 12.92 -12.51
C GLU A 743 -29.34 11.98 -11.60
N ILE A 744 -29.92 10.83 -11.27
CA ILE A 744 -29.39 9.91 -10.28
C ILE A 744 -29.05 8.59 -10.96
N LYS A 745 -27.83 8.08 -10.76
CA LYS A 745 -27.37 6.84 -11.38
C LYS A 745 -26.63 5.93 -10.41
N PHE A 746 -27.14 4.70 -10.32
CA PHE A 746 -26.45 3.61 -9.65
C PHE A 746 -25.54 2.86 -10.62
N MET A 747 -24.23 2.96 -10.40
CA MET A 747 -23.15 2.39 -11.19
C MET A 747 -22.50 1.22 -10.46
N ARG A 748 -22.02 0.21 -11.19
CA ARG A 748 -21.19 -0.85 -10.59
C ARG A 748 -19.81 -0.29 -10.27
N LEU A 749 -19.13 -0.82 -9.26
CA LEU A 749 -17.72 -0.48 -9.02
C LEU A 749 -16.85 -0.95 -10.20
N SER A 750 -15.86 -0.14 -10.56
CA SER A 750 -14.96 -0.42 -11.68
C SER A 750 -13.78 -1.26 -11.17
N GLN A 751 -13.43 -2.35 -11.87
CA GLN A 751 -12.34 -3.24 -11.46
C GLN A 751 -11.06 -3.00 -12.27
N THR A 752 -11.20 -2.44 -13.48
CA THR A 752 -10.09 -2.22 -14.42
C THR A 752 -10.14 -0.80 -15.00
N MET A 753 -9.02 -0.31 -15.54
CA MET A 753 -8.99 0.95 -16.30
C MET A 753 -10.01 0.93 -17.45
N LYS A 754 -10.15 -0.23 -18.13
CA LYS A 754 -11.15 -0.45 -19.16
C LYS A 754 -12.59 -0.21 -18.65
N ASP A 755 -12.92 -0.67 -17.44
CA ASP A 755 -14.23 -0.41 -16.83
C ASP A 755 -14.43 1.08 -16.54
N VAL A 756 -13.41 1.76 -15.98
CA VAL A 756 -13.47 3.21 -15.69
C VAL A 756 -13.66 4.00 -16.99
N MET A 757 -12.94 3.66 -18.05
CA MET A 757 -13.10 4.30 -19.36
C MET A 757 -14.44 3.97 -20.01
N GLY A 758 -14.92 2.73 -19.84
CA GLY A 758 -16.27 2.33 -20.25
C GLY A 758 -17.35 3.20 -19.60
N ASP A 759 -17.23 3.44 -18.30
CA ASP A 759 -18.11 4.34 -17.55
C ASP A 759 -18.04 5.77 -18.10
N GLN A 760 -16.85 6.32 -18.35
CA GLN A 760 -16.71 7.66 -18.96
C GLN A 760 -17.46 7.74 -20.30
N LYS A 761 -17.30 6.72 -21.15
CA LYS A 761 -17.94 6.67 -22.47
C LYS A 761 -19.47 6.57 -22.40
N GLU A 762 -19.99 5.70 -21.54
CA GLU A 762 -21.43 5.49 -21.35
C GLU A 762 -22.11 6.72 -20.74
N TYR A 763 -21.49 7.34 -19.75
CA TYR A 763 -22.14 8.36 -18.93
C TYR A 763 -21.85 9.79 -19.37
N PHE A 764 -20.68 10.11 -19.93
CA PHE A 764 -20.28 11.51 -20.14
C PHE A 764 -19.88 11.85 -21.58
N LEU A 765 -19.21 10.97 -22.33
CA LEU A 765 -18.55 11.35 -23.59
C LEU A 765 -19.43 11.38 -24.83
N SER A 766 -20.17 10.30 -25.10
CA SER A 766 -20.89 10.17 -26.38
C SER A 766 -22.09 11.13 -26.48
N LYS A 767 -22.50 11.51 -27.70
CA LYS A 767 -23.76 12.26 -27.90
C LYS A 767 -25.02 11.50 -27.44
N LYS A 768 -24.88 10.19 -27.19
CA LYS A 768 -25.95 9.33 -26.66
C LYS A 768 -25.82 9.09 -25.16
N SER A 769 -24.82 9.67 -24.51
CA SER A 769 -24.51 9.44 -23.09
C SER A 769 -25.62 9.95 -22.18
N LYS A 770 -25.74 9.36 -20.98
CA LYS A 770 -26.77 9.75 -20.00
C LYS A 770 -26.59 11.20 -19.56
N GLY A 771 -25.35 11.64 -19.33
CA GLY A 771 -25.02 13.02 -19.00
C GLY A 771 -25.37 14.01 -20.12
N TYR A 772 -25.23 13.64 -21.39
CA TYR A 772 -25.65 14.52 -22.49
C TYR A 772 -27.18 14.68 -22.57
N ARG A 773 -27.94 13.60 -22.29
CA ARG A 773 -29.40 13.68 -22.18
C ARG A 773 -29.83 14.55 -21.00
N PHE A 774 -29.14 14.45 -19.88
CA PHE A 774 -29.38 15.33 -18.73
C PHE A 774 -29.02 16.79 -19.05
N LYS A 775 -27.90 17.04 -19.72
CA LYS A 775 -27.52 18.39 -20.18
C LYS A 775 -28.66 19.09 -20.94
N ARG A 776 -29.29 18.39 -21.90
CA ARG A 776 -30.44 18.94 -22.66
C ARG A 776 -31.61 19.31 -21.76
N ARG A 777 -31.89 18.49 -20.73
CA ARG A 777 -32.94 18.76 -19.73
C ARG A 777 -32.59 19.97 -18.87
N VAL A 778 -31.35 20.07 -18.39
CA VAL A 778 -30.85 21.22 -17.61
C VAL A 778 -30.97 22.52 -18.40
N GLU A 779 -30.42 22.56 -19.62
CA GLU A 779 -30.47 23.75 -20.47
C GLU A 779 -31.92 24.15 -20.81
N TYR A 780 -32.80 23.18 -21.05
CA TYR A 780 -34.22 23.46 -21.28
C TYR A 780 -34.88 24.04 -20.02
N PHE A 781 -34.67 23.44 -18.85
CA PHE A 781 -35.27 23.91 -17.59
C PHE A 781 -34.79 25.33 -17.26
N GLU A 782 -33.49 25.60 -17.43
CA GLU A 782 -32.89 26.91 -17.20
C GLU A 782 -33.50 27.98 -18.10
N ASN A 783 -33.62 27.71 -19.41
CA ASN A 783 -34.21 28.63 -20.38
C ASN A 783 -35.70 28.92 -20.13
N ASN A 784 -36.40 28.03 -19.41
CA ASN A 784 -37.84 28.16 -19.12
C ASN A 784 -38.11 28.38 -17.62
N LEU A 785 -37.08 28.68 -16.81
CA LEU A 785 -37.16 28.69 -15.35
C LEU A 785 -38.24 29.65 -14.84
N THR A 786 -38.28 30.87 -15.36
CA THR A 786 -39.27 31.89 -14.97
C THR A 786 -40.70 31.41 -15.23
N THR A 787 -40.95 30.89 -16.44
CA THR A 787 -42.28 30.39 -16.83
C THR A 787 -42.70 29.18 -15.98
N ILE A 788 -41.78 28.24 -15.72
CA ILE A 788 -42.05 27.08 -14.87
C ILE A 788 -42.40 27.53 -13.44
N CYS A 789 -41.62 28.46 -12.87
CA CYS A 789 -41.88 28.99 -11.52
C CYS A 789 -43.24 29.69 -11.41
N GLU A 790 -43.60 30.51 -12.40
CA GLU A 790 -44.91 31.18 -12.49
C GLU A 790 -46.04 30.16 -12.57
N ASN A 791 -45.90 29.14 -13.42
CA ASN A 791 -46.89 28.07 -13.57
C ASN A 791 -46.99 27.14 -12.36
N LEU A 792 -45.96 27.09 -11.51
CA LEU A 792 -46.00 26.39 -10.22
C LEU A 792 -46.43 27.30 -9.05
N ASN A 793 -46.80 28.55 -9.33
CA ASN A 793 -47.20 29.58 -8.35
C ASN A 793 -46.10 29.86 -7.29
N LEU A 794 -44.83 29.80 -7.67
CA LEU A 794 -43.69 30.10 -6.80
C LEU A 794 -43.41 31.62 -6.78
N SER A 795 -43.28 32.20 -5.58
CA SER A 795 -43.12 33.66 -5.43
C SER A 795 -41.66 34.13 -5.45
N GLY A 796 -41.33 35.02 -6.39
CA GLY A 796 -40.01 35.66 -6.54
C GLY A 796 -39.08 34.98 -7.54
N SER A 797 -37.84 35.48 -7.65
CA SER A 797 -36.84 34.94 -8.57
C SER A 797 -36.15 33.71 -7.98
N TYR A 798 -36.21 32.59 -8.71
CA TYR A 798 -35.53 31.35 -8.34
C TYR A 798 -34.26 31.16 -9.17
N THR A 799 -33.28 30.47 -8.59
CA THR A 799 -32.06 30.03 -9.29
C THR A 799 -32.09 28.51 -9.51
N LEU A 800 -31.46 28.03 -10.58
CA LEU A 800 -31.36 26.60 -10.87
C LEU A 800 -29.98 26.08 -10.44
N LYS A 801 -29.98 24.93 -9.75
CA LYS A 801 -28.77 24.12 -9.54
C LYS A 801 -29.00 22.71 -10.06
N ALA A 802 -28.04 22.17 -10.80
CA ALA A 802 -28.16 20.85 -11.41
C ALA A 802 -27.06 19.91 -10.92
N TYR A 803 -27.47 18.69 -10.55
CA TYR A 803 -26.57 17.65 -10.06
C TYR A 803 -26.71 16.35 -10.85
N PHE A 804 -25.59 15.71 -11.13
CA PHE A 804 -25.54 14.32 -11.59
C PHE A 804 -25.05 13.47 -10.42
N VAL A 805 -25.98 12.83 -9.72
CA VAL A 805 -25.74 12.13 -8.47
C VAL A 805 -25.44 10.66 -8.71
N THR A 806 -24.35 10.16 -8.15
CA THR A 806 -23.94 8.75 -8.29
C THR A 806 -23.82 8.03 -6.95
N ASN A 807 -23.91 6.69 -6.99
CA ASN A 807 -23.69 5.85 -5.81
C ASN A 807 -22.19 5.72 -5.43
N LYS A 808 -21.27 6.06 -6.34
CA LYS A 808 -19.82 6.01 -6.15
C LYS A 808 -19.15 7.33 -6.55
N ILE A 809 -17.91 7.56 -6.12
CA ILE A 809 -17.13 8.72 -6.54
C ILE A 809 -16.72 8.61 -8.02
N ILE A 810 -17.20 9.53 -8.86
CA ILE A 810 -16.80 9.67 -10.27
C ILE A 810 -16.95 11.13 -10.71
N LYS A 811 -16.14 11.57 -11.69
CA LYS A 811 -16.28 12.87 -12.37
C LYS A 811 -16.19 12.68 -13.88
N SER A 812 -16.55 13.69 -14.66
CA SER A 812 -16.37 13.72 -16.12
C SER A 812 -14.96 14.21 -16.42
N ASN A 813 -14.15 13.38 -17.08
CA ASN A 813 -12.72 13.64 -17.20
C ASN A 813 -12.32 14.36 -18.48
N PHE A 814 -13.13 14.24 -19.54
CA PHE A 814 -12.77 14.74 -20.88
C PHE A 814 -13.77 15.78 -21.39
N LYS A 815 -14.78 16.14 -20.59
CA LYS A 815 -15.83 17.06 -21.02
C LYS A 815 -16.40 17.85 -19.86
N GLU A 816 -16.47 19.16 -20.03
CA GLU A 816 -17.19 20.05 -19.13
C GLU A 816 -18.70 19.97 -19.38
N LEU A 817 -19.46 19.92 -18.30
CA LEU A 817 -20.91 19.78 -18.29
C LEU A 817 -21.51 20.90 -17.42
N PRO A 818 -22.71 21.41 -17.73
CA PRO A 818 -23.32 22.53 -17.01
C PRO A 818 -23.92 22.13 -15.66
N PHE A 819 -23.45 21.05 -15.05
CA PHE A 819 -23.94 20.50 -13.80
C PHE A 819 -22.80 19.86 -13.01
N GLU A 820 -22.92 19.83 -11.69
CA GLU A 820 -21.94 19.20 -10.82
C GLU A 820 -22.17 17.69 -10.77
N ILE A 821 -21.11 16.90 -10.95
CA ILE A 821 -21.15 15.44 -10.76
C ILE A 821 -20.71 15.15 -9.34
N ILE A 822 -21.58 14.61 -8.51
CA ILE A 822 -21.31 14.36 -7.08
C ILE A 822 -21.87 13.01 -6.65
N SER A 823 -21.32 12.44 -5.59
CA SER A 823 -21.87 11.23 -4.98
C SER A 823 -23.03 11.53 -4.03
N TYR A 824 -23.81 10.49 -3.71
CA TYR A 824 -24.84 10.56 -2.68
C TYR A 824 -24.31 11.11 -1.34
N ASN A 825 -23.15 10.63 -0.89
CA ASN A 825 -22.57 11.06 0.39
C ASN A 825 -22.05 12.50 0.35
N GLU A 826 -21.59 13.00 -0.81
CA GLU A 826 -21.29 14.43 -1.00
C GLU A 826 -22.57 15.28 -0.83
N VAL A 827 -23.71 14.87 -1.41
CA VAL A 827 -24.99 15.59 -1.22
C VAL A 827 -25.37 15.63 0.26
N LYS A 828 -25.26 14.51 0.97
CA LYS A 828 -25.57 14.42 2.40
C LYS A 828 -24.76 15.42 3.23
N ASP A 829 -23.46 15.52 2.97
CA ASP A 829 -22.54 16.46 3.64
C ASP A 829 -22.87 17.93 3.33
N ILE A 830 -23.20 18.24 2.06
CA ILE A 830 -23.62 19.59 1.65
C ILE A 830 -24.88 20.01 2.42
N LEU A 831 -25.86 19.12 2.55
CA LEU A 831 -27.10 19.40 3.27
C LEU A 831 -26.89 19.56 4.77
N SER A 832 -26.04 18.73 5.41
CA SER A 832 -25.75 18.85 6.84
C SER A 832 -25.02 20.15 7.18
N ASN A 833 -24.05 20.57 6.36
CA ASN A 833 -23.33 21.82 6.60
C ASN A 833 -24.21 23.06 6.36
N SER A 834 -25.17 22.98 5.43
CA SER A 834 -26.15 24.04 5.18
C SER A 834 -27.15 24.22 6.33
N SER A 835 -27.44 23.14 7.09
CA SER A 835 -28.31 23.22 8.27
C SER A 835 -27.64 23.79 9.53
N VAL A 836 -26.30 23.73 9.64
CA VAL A 836 -25.56 24.26 10.80
C VAL A 836 -25.40 25.79 10.74
N GLN A 837 -25.43 26.39 9.54
CA GLN A 837 -25.42 27.86 9.38
C GLN A 837 -26.80 28.51 9.62
N ASP A 838 -27.85 27.70 9.80
CA ASP A 838 -29.24 28.15 9.94
C ASP A 838 -29.76 28.10 11.39
N TYR A 839 -28.89 27.77 12.37
CA TYR A 839 -29.07 27.93 13.82
C TYR A 839 -28.07 28.97 14.33
#